data_AF-A0A2P2K9Q1-F1
#
_entry.id   AF-A0A2P2K9Q1-F1
#
_cell.length_a   1.000
_cell.length_b   1.000
_cell.length_c   1.000
_cell.angle_alpha   90.00
_cell.angle_beta   90.00
_cell.angle_gamma   90.00
#
_symmetry.space_group_name_H-M   'P 1'
#
loop_
_entity.id
_entity.type
_entity.pdbx_description
1 polymer ?
#
loop_
_entity_poly.entity_id
_entity_poly.type
_entity_poly.pdbx_seq_one_letter_code
_entity_poly.pdbx_strand_id
1 'polypeptide(L)'
;MLQLRSLLLSLIQCSLIVGLFSKTESQELDEYFIDLAPELCELKIICFSKDIGSSISLLPSIMHRLENLLVAIELKRLLSASFPEAAAITANRVLEALTSEKCQERFSLERLETLGDSFLKFAVSRHLFLLYDTFDEGELTRKRSNAVNNSNLFKLACRRNLQVYIRDQAFDPTQFFALGRPCPRICTKESEGSIHGQYGGHAEGQANASEVRCSKGHHWLYKKTIADVVEALIGAFIVDSGFKAAMAFLRWIGIKVDFEASQVIKVCLASSRDIQLAASMDIDAPVKNLSKFQFHHKGLLLQAFVHPSYNKHGGGCYQRLEFLGDAVLDYLITSYLYSAYPKLKPGHLTDLRSALVNNRAFANIAIDQSFHKFLICDSSGLWKAIKEYVEFVKTPPVERDTLEEPKCPKVLGDLVESFFGAILLERGFDLNYTWKLMLSFLDPIMNLSNVQLNPVRELQELCQSRGWDLQFPTLKKGRMFLVEAKMNGKDIDVCASSSNLSRKEAVRIASEKIFEKLKDRGYTLKSGHLEEILRSSRKMEPKLIGYDECLIDVTVDVPQPDNLMVQGHSGRNLDPKTSSINQMNNMHRSCFESEQPSFPSELIQGQPSDTVADPRSDRDSQNTGQAVCVSARSRLYEICTANRWRAPFFECCHEEGESHLKFFTYKVVLEIEAVASFTLECWGAPHSRKKAAADHAAEGALKYLEQDGYLLESEITQKVSA
;
A
#
# COMPACT_ATOMS: atom_id res chain seq x y z
N MET A 1 32.54 41.81 25.08
CA MET A 1 33.67 42.46 24.37
C MET A 1 34.93 41.65 24.65
N LEU A 2 35.69 41.26 23.63
CA LEU A 2 37.04 40.75 23.81
C LEU A 2 37.99 41.96 23.89
N GLN A 3 38.70 42.12 24.99
CA GLN A 3 39.78 43.12 25.10
C GLN A 3 41.05 42.53 24.47
N LEU A 4 41.30 42.89 23.21
CA LEU A 4 42.60 42.66 22.55
C LEU A 4 43.69 43.43 23.33
N ARG A 5 44.82 42.77 23.60
CA ARG A 5 45.89 43.33 24.44
C ARG A 5 46.97 44.04 23.62
N SER A 6 47.08 43.75 22.31
CA SER A 6 48.09 44.35 21.44
C SER A 6 47.50 45.16 20.28
N LEU A 7 46.98 46.36 20.55
CA LEU A 7 46.54 47.34 19.54
C LEU A 7 47.69 47.95 18.69
N LEU A 8 48.94 47.49 18.88
CA LEU A 8 50.15 47.98 18.22
C LEU A 8 50.82 46.96 17.29
N LEU A 9 50.27 45.75 17.14
CA LEU A 9 50.78 44.76 16.18
C LEU A 9 50.15 44.95 14.80
N SER A 10 50.94 44.73 13.76
CA SER A 10 50.46 44.66 12.37
C SER A 10 49.36 43.61 12.25
N LEU A 11 48.25 43.99 11.61
CA LEU A 11 47.18 43.03 11.29
C LEU A 11 47.68 42.01 10.25
N ILE A 12 47.18 40.78 10.34
CA ILE A 12 47.43 39.72 9.36
C ILE A 12 46.31 39.77 8.33
N GLN A 13 46.63 40.17 7.10
CA GLN A 13 45.69 40.12 5.99
C GLN A 13 45.48 38.65 5.58
N CYS A 14 44.28 38.11 5.84
CA CYS A 14 43.93 36.73 5.52
C CYS A 14 42.92 36.67 4.37
N SER A 15 43.19 35.85 3.34
CA SER A 15 42.16 35.42 2.38
C SER A 15 41.31 34.34 3.05
N LEU A 16 40.02 34.60 3.25
CA LEU A 16 39.17 33.67 3.99
C LEU A 16 38.71 32.53 3.06
N ILE A 17 39.01 31.27 3.41
CA ILE A 17 38.47 30.08 2.71
C ILE A 17 37.02 29.89 3.14
N VAL A 18 36.14 30.83 2.75
CA VAL A 18 34.70 30.77 2.99
C VAL A 18 34.05 29.95 1.89
N GLY A 19 33.94 28.65 2.15
CA GLY A 19 32.79 27.91 1.66
C GLY A 19 31.56 28.24 2.51
N LEU A 20 30.42 28.47 1.86
CA LEU A 20 29.06 28.27 2.42
C LEU A 20 28.41 29.35 3.31
N PHE A 21 28.66 30.66 3.09
CA PHE A 21 27.80 31.71 3.66
C PHE A 21 27.36 32.82 2.67
N SER A 22 26.54 32.45 1.68
CA SER A 22 25.37 33.26 1.26
C SER A 22 24.55 32.54 0.17
N LYS A 23 23.22 32.50 0.34
CA LYS A 23 22.28 32.13 -0.75
C LYS A 23 21.94 33.37 -1.57
N THR A 24 22.81 33.76 -2.49
CA THR A 24 22.55 34.82 -3.48
C THR A 24 23.21 34.47 -4.80
N GLU A 25 22.56 34.82 -5.89
CA GLU A 25 22.91 34.37 -7.25
C GLU A 25 24.21 35.00 -7.75
N SER A 26 24.98 34.21 -8.51
CA SER A 26 26.02 34.65 -9.46
C SER A 26 26.77 35.95 -9.10
N GLN A 27 27.75 35.84 -8.19
CA GLN A 27 28.84 36.80 -8.11
C GLN A 27 30.14 36.14 -8.55
N GLU A 28 30.99 36.94 -9.19
CA GLU A 28 32.35 36.57 -9.55
C GLU A 28 33.17 36.27 -8.27
N LEU A 29 34.25 35.50 -8.40
CA LEU A 29 35.08 35.05 -7.28
C LEU A 29 35.98 36.18 -6.75
N ASP A 30 35.36 37.23 -6.21
CA ASP A 30 36.07 38.29 -5.50
C ASP A 30 36.70 37.72 -4.21
N GLU A 31 38.02 37.84 -4.11
CA GLU A 31 38.74 37.36 -2.92
C GLU A 31 38.52 38.31 -1.74
N TYR A 32 37.64 37.93 -0.82
CA TYR A 32 37.44 38.64 0.44
C TYR A 32 38.68 38.48 1.35
N PHE A 33 39.44 39.56 1.48
CA PHE A 33 40.50 39.69 2.47
C PHE A 33 39.94 40.26 3.78
N ILE A 34 40.31 39.65 4.91
CA ILE A 34 39.96 40.10 6.25
C ILE A 34 41.24 40.27 7.05
N ASP A 35 41.41 41.45 7.64
CA ASP A 35 42.52 41.76 8.54
C ASP A 35 42.22 41.24 9.94
N LEU A 36 43.03 40.28 10.41
CA LEU A 36 42.88 39.65 11.72
C LEU A 36 44.04 40.05 12.66
N ALA A 37 43.72 40.31 13.92
CA ALA A 37 44.74 40.57 14.93
C ALA A 37 45.55 39.28 15.21
N PRO A 38 46.90 39.33 15.26
CA PRO A 38 47.72 38.14 15.51
C PRO A 38 47.35 37.34 16.77
N GLU A 39 46.86 38.01 17.83
CA GLU A 39 46.39 37.37 19.07
C GLU A 39 45.20 36.42 18.87
N LEU A 40 44.46 36.54 17.77
CA LEU A 40 43.32 35.69 17.42
C LEU A 40 43.68 34.56 16.43
N CYS A 41 44.92 34.53 15.93
CA CYS A 41 45.35 33.63 14.87
C CYS A 41 46.24 32.51 15.43
N GLU A 42 45.69 31.29 15.53
CA GLU A 42 46.45 30.09 15.87
C GLU A 42 46.99 29.41 14.59
N LEU A 43 48.31 29.42 14.37
CA LEU A 43 48.95 28.79 13.22
C LEU A 43 48.96 27.26 13.36
N LYS A 44 47.90 26.60 12.87
CA LYS A 44 47.73 25.12 13.01
C LYS A 44 48.50 24.28 12.00
N ILE A 45 48.73 24.81 10.79
CA ILE A 45 49.33 24.07 9.68
C ILE A 45 50.28 25.00 8.91
N ILE A 46 51.45 24.48 8.56
CA ILE A 46 52.48 25.15 7.76
C ILE A 46 52.73 24.28 6.50
N CYS A 47 53.18 24.90 5.40
CA CYS A 47 53.53 24.25 4.11
C CYS A 47 52.38 23.77 3.18
N PHE A 48 51.15 24.24 3.35
CA PHE A 48 50.07 24.02 2.37
C PHE A 48 49.81 25.28 1.53
N SER A 49 49.70 25.13 0.20
CA SER A 49 49.22 26.21 -0.66
C SER A 49 47.69 26.37 -0.56
N LYS A 50 47.18 27.54 -0.95
CA LYS A 50 45.74 27.82 -1.04
C LYS A 50 45.01 26.77 -1.88
N ASP A 51 45.60 26.36 -3.00
CA ASP A 51 45.02 25.40 -3.95
C ASP A 51 44.92 23.98 -3.37
N ILE A 52 45.92 23.56 -2.58
CA ILE A 52 45.87 22.27 -1.89
C ILE A 52 44.84 22.31 -0.77
N GLY A 53 44.76 23.43 -0.02
CA GLY A 53 43.73 23.64 1.00
C GLY A 53 42.31 23.61 0.43
N SER A 54 42.06 24.28 -0.69
CA SER A 54 40.76 24.26 -1.36
C SER A 54 40.43 22.86 -1.90
N SER A 55 41.41 22.14 -2.47
CA SER A 55 41.23 20.75 -2.93
C SER A 55 40.89 19.80 -1.79
N ILE A 56 41.56 19.93 -0.63
CA ILE A 56 41.29 19.13 0.57
C ILE A 56 39.91 19.45 1.17
N SER A 57 39.40 20.69 1.02
CA SER A 57 38.05 21.05 1.49
C SER A 57 36.92 20.26 0.79
N LEU A 58 37.20 19.69 -0.39
CA LEU A 58 36.26 18.83 -1.13
C LEU A 58 36.32 17.35 -0.70
N LEU A 59 37.37 16.94 0.05
CA LEU A 59 37.58 15.55 0.47
C LEU A 59 36.40 14.98 1.28
N PRO A 60 35.77 15.70 2.24
CA PRO A 60 34.56 15.24 2.92
C PRO A 60 33.44 14.81 1.96
N SER A 61 33.16 15.62 0.93
CA SER A 61 32.12 15.36 -0.07
C SER A 61 32.44 14.13 -0.93
N ILE A 62 33.71 13.97 -1.31
CA ILE A 62 34.19 12.80 -2.07
C ILE A 62 34.07 11.53 -1.22
N MET A 63 34.52 11.59 0.04
CA MET A 63 34.47 10.48 0.98
C MET A 63 33.04 10.04 1.30
N HIS A 64 32.12 10.98 1.50
CA HIS A 64 30.70 10.67 1.70
C HIS A 64 30.07 10.00 0.47
N ARG A 65 30.36 10.49 -0.73
CA ARG A 65 29.86 9.87 -1.97
C ARG A 65 30.44 8.46 -2.18
N LEU A 66 31.71 8.24 -1.82
CA LEU A 66 32.35 6.94 -1.85
C LEU A 66 31.75 5.98 -0.81
N GLU A 67 31.48 6.43 0.42
CA GLU A 67 30.79 5.66 1.46
C GLU A 67 29.43 5.16 0.95
N ASN A 68 28.58 6.07 0.48
CA ASN A 68 27.23 5.73 0.02
C ASN A 68 27.27 4.67 -1.11
N LEU A 69 28.23 4.78 -2.04
CA LEU A 69 28.45 3.79 -3.09
C LEU A 69 28.94 2.44 -2.54
N LEU A 70 29.85 2.44 -1.56
CA LEU A 70 30.34 1.21 -0.91
C LEU A 70 29.22 0.48 -0.16
N VAL A 71 28.33 1.21 0.52
CA VAL A 71 27.13 0.68 1.19
C VAL A 71 26.19 0.01 0.17
N ALA A 72 25.98 0.63 -1.00
CA ALA A 72 25.19 0.03 -2.07
C ALA A 72 25.86 -1.22 -2.70
N ILE A 73 27.19 -1.24 -2.80
CA ILE A 73 27.96 -2.41 -3.24
C ILE A 73 27.88 -3.55 -2.22
N GLU A 74 27.91 -3.25 -0.93
CA GLU A 74 27.72 -4.23 0.15
C GLU A 74 26.32 -4.87 0.08
N LEU A 75 25.26 -4.06 -0.02
CA LEU A 75 23.90 -4.58 -0.19
C LEU A 75 23.77 -5.40 -1.48
N LYS A 76 24.33 -4.94 -2.60
CA LYS A 76 24.34 -5.73 -3.85
C LYS A 76 24.98 -7.11 -3.63
N ARG A 77 26.13 -7.18 -2.94
CA ARG A 77 26.82 -8.45 -2.66
C ARG A 77 25.96 -9.38 -1.80
N LEU A 78 25.31 -8.85 -0.76
CA LEU A 78 24.39 -9.60 0.10
C LEU A 78 23.20 -10.18 -0.69
N LEU A 79 22.61 -9.38 -1.57
CA LEU A 79 21.50 -9.82 -2.43
C LEU A 79 21.96 -10.85 -3.48
N SER A 80 23.10 -10.62 -4.13
CA SER A 80 23.69 -11.55 -5.12
C SER A 80 24.09 -12.90 -4.51
N ALA A 81 24.48 -12.92 -3.22
CA ALA A 81 24.74 -14.14 -2.48
C ALA A 81 23.45 -14.85 -2.02
N SER A 82 22.31 -14.15 -1.99
CA SER A 82 21.02 -14.69 -1.57
C SER A 82 20.22 -15.30 -2.72
N PHE A 83 20.30 -14.74 -3.93
CA PHE A 83 19.65 -15.27 -5.13
C PHE A 83 20.41 -14.83 -6.41
N PRO A 84 20.54 -15.71 -7.42
CA PRO A 84 21.42 -15.47 -8.58
C PRO A 84 20.97 -14.29 -9.45
N GLU A 85 19.67 -14.03 -9.55
CA GLU A 85 19.10 -12.95 -10.36
C GLU A 85 19.54 -11.55 -9.87
N ALA A 86 19.96 -11.42 -8.61
CA ALA A 86 20.52 -10.18 -8.09
C ALA A 86 21.94 -9.86 -8.59
N ALA A 87 22.62 -10.75 -9.31
CA ALA A 87 23.92 -10.43 -9.90
C ALA A 87 23.84 -9.30 -10.94
N ALA A 88 22.71 -9.20 -11.66
CA ALA A 88 22.51 -8.28 -12.78
C ALA A 88 22.29 -6.80 -12.37
N ILE A 89 21.71 -6.53 -11.19
CA ILE A 89 21.38 -5.16 -10.76
C ILE A 89 22.62 -4.28 -10.64
N THR A 90 22.60 -3.03 -11.08
CA THR A 90 23.78 -2.15 -10.95
C THR A 90 23.89 -1.56 -9.53
N ALA A 91 25.12 -1.37 -9.03
CA ALA A 91 25.33 -0.74 -7.72
C ALA A 91 24.80 0.71 -7.67
N ASN A 92 24.84 1.42 -8.80
CA ASN A 92 24.25 2.75 -8.92
C ASN A 92 22.72 2.74 -8.78
N ARG A 93 22.03 1.71 -9.31
CA ARG A 93 20.58 1.56 -9.13
C ARG A 93 20.20 1.20 -7.70
N VAL A 94 20.99 0.33 -7.05
CA VAL A 94 20.83 0.04 -5.61
C VAL A 94 21.00 1.32 -4.79
N LEU A 95 22.02 2.14 -5.09
CA LEU A 95 22.22 3.45 -4.44
C LEU A 95 21.03 4.40 -4.66
N GLU A 96 20.50 4.49 -5.89
CA GLU A 96 19.31 5.28 -6.21
C GLU A 96 18.09 4.86 -5.37
N ALA A 97 17.82 3.56 -5.27
CA ALA A 97 16.71 3.01 -4.46
C ALA A 97 16.88 3.21 -2.94
N LEU A 98 18.11 3.34 -2.45
CA LEU A 98 18.41 3.58 -1.03
C LEU A 98 18.38 5.07 -0.63
N THR A 99 18.29 5.99 -1.59
CA THR A 99 18.52 7.44 -1.36
C THR A 99 17.22 8.23 -1.47
N SER A 100 16.81 8.85 -0.35
CA SER A 100 15.65 9.74 -0.31
C SER A 100 15.92 11.11 -0.96
N GLU A 101 14.86 11.87 -1.26
CA GLU A 101 14.98 13.28 -1.68
C GLU A 101 15.70 14.16 -0.61
N LYS A 102 15.60 13.83 0.69
CA LYS A 102 16.26 14.59 1.76
C LYS A 102 17.78 14.62 1.65
N CYS A 103 18.38 13.67 0.96
CA CYS A 103 19.82 13.65 0.71
C CYS A 103 20.29 14.76 -0.24
N GLN A 104 19.38 15.42 -0.97
CA GLN A 104 19.68 16.46 -1.96
C GLN A 104 20.66 15.99 -3.06
N GLU A 105 20.63 14.68 -3.35
CA GLU A 105 21.35 14.07 -4.46
C GLU A 105 20.68 14.35 -5.81
N ARG A 106 21.39 14.05 -6.90
CA ARG A 106 20.86 14.21 -8.29
C ARG A 106 19.82 13.15 -8.68
N PHE A 107 19.52 12.21 -7.80
CA PHE A 107 18.65 11.07 -7.99
C PHE A 107 17.89 10.77 -6.69
N SER A 108 16.77 10.07 -6.80
CA SER A 108 15.86 9.81 -5.68
C SER A 108 15.09 8.51 -5.89
N LEU A 109 14.80 7.81 -4.79
CA LEU A 109 14.07 6.55 -4.80
C LEU A 109 12.65 6.66 -5.38
N GLU A 110 12.01 7.83 -5.35
CA GLU A 110 10.58 8.03 -5.61
C GLU A 110 10.11 7.56 -7.01
N ARG A 111 10.95 7.67 -8.04
CA ARG A 111 10.59 7.15 -9.38
C ARG A 111 10.55 5.62 -9.40
N LEU A 112 11.47 4.99 -8.67
CA LEU A 112 11.54 3.54 -8.52
C LEU A 112 10.44 3.05 -7.56
N GLU A 113 10.14 3.78 -6.48
CA GLU A 113 9.01 3.56 -5.57
C GLU A 113 7.70 3.49 -6.37
N THR A 114 7.43 4.51 -7.20
CA THR A 114 6.19 4.56 -8.00
C THR A 114 6.04 3.34 -8.92
N LEU A 115 7.12 2.92 -9.58
CA LEU A 115 7.11 1.73 -10.44
C LEU A 115 6.99 0.42 -9.63
N GLY A 116 7.69 0.33 -8.51
CA GLY A 116 7.72 -0.86 -7.65
C GLY A 116 6.43 -1.07 -6.87
N ASP A 117 5.75 -0.02 -6.44
CA ASP A 117 4.39 -0.03 -5.87
C ASP A 117 3.40 -0.69 -6.83
N SER A 118 3.34 -0.21 -8.07
CA SER A 118 2.44 -0.76 -9.09
C SER A 118 2.75 -2.23 -9.43
N PHE A 119 4.04 -2.61 -9.49
CA PHE A 119 4.43 -4.01 -9.71
C PHE A 119 4.16 -4.91 -8.50
N LEU A 120 4.41 -4.43 -7.29
CA LEU A 120 4.13 -5.15 -6.05
C LEU A 120 2.62 -5.47 -5.97
N LYS A 121 1.76 -4.49 -6.27
CA LYS A 121 0.32 -4.70 -6.41
C LYS A 121 0.01 -5.73 -7.49
N PHE A 122 0.58 -5.61 -8.69
CA PHE A 122 0.37 -6.58 -9.78
C PHE A 122 0.76 -8.02 -9.37
N ALA A 123 1.98 -8.23 -8.90
CA ALA A 123 2.51 -9.54 -8.53
C ALA A 123 1.71 -10.21 -7.40
N VAL A 124 1.34 -9.44 -6.36
CA VAL A 124 0.50 -9.92 -5.26
C VAL A 124 -0.93 -10.19 -5.72
N SER A 125 -1.51 -9.34 -6.58
CA SER A 125 -2.87 -9.55 -7.11
C SER A 125 -2.95 -10.81 -7.96
N ARG A 126 -1.98 -11.02 -8.86
CA ARG A 126 -1.84 -12.25 -9.64
C ARG A 126 -1.76 -13.50 -8.76
N HIS A 127 -0.89 -13.49 -7.75
CA HIS A 127 -0.75 -14.62 -6.82
C HIS A 127 -2.05 -14.90 -6.05
N LEU A 128 -2.69 -13.87 -5.50
CA LEU A 128 -3.94 -14.02 -4.74
C LEU A 128 -5.11 -14.49 -5.62
N PHE A 129 -5.25 -13.96 -6.83
CA PHE A 129 -6.28 -14.35 -7.80
C PHE A 129 -6.18 -15.83 -8.20
N LEU A 130 -4.96 -16.34 -8.40
CA LEU A 130 -4.69 -17.74 -8.77
C LEU A 130 -4.73 -18.70 -7.57
N LEU A 131 -4.45 -18.21 -6.36
CA LEU A 131 -4.50 -19.00 -5.13
C LEU A 131 -5.91 -19.17 -4.56
N TYR A 132 -6.78 -18.17 -4.75
CA TYR A 132 -8.14 -18.14 -4.21
C TYR A 132 -9.17 -18.00 -5.33
N ASP A 133 -9.69 -19.14 -5.80
CA ASP A 133 -10.69 -19.27 -6.86
C ASP A 133 -12.11 -18.83 -6.45
N THR A 134 -12.41 -18.97 -5.16
CA THR A 134 -13.73 -18.76 -4.52
C THR A 134 -13.92 -17.40 -3.88
N PHE A 135 -12.84 -16.61 -3.74
CA PHE A 135 -12.86 -15.33 -3.02
C PHE A 135 -13.39 -14.19 -3.90
N ASP A 136 -14.18 -13.30 -3.31
CA ASP A 136 -14.67 -12.08 -3.97
C ASP A 136 -13.61 -10.96 -4.05
N GLU A 137 -13.91 -9.91 -4.81
CA GLU A 137 -13.02 -8.73 -4.96
C GLU A 137 -12.65 -8.11 -3.62
N GLY A 138 -13.61 -7.92 -2.71
CA GLY A 138 -13.38 -7.26 -1.43
C GLY A 138 -12.47 -8.09 -0.51
N GLU A 139 -12.60 -9.41 -0.54
CA GLU A 139 -11.69 -10.31 0.18
C GLU A 139 -10.29 -10.34 -0.42
N LEU A 140 -10.18 -10.37 -1.75
CA LEU A 140 -8.91 -10.31 -2.49
C LEU A 140 -8.21 -8.96 -2.25
N THR A 141 -8.93 -7.84 -2.37
CA THR A 141 -8.46 -6.48 -2.06
C THR A 141 -8.02 -6.36 -0.61
N ARG A 142 -8.76 -6.91 0.36
CA ARG A 142 -8.34 -6.95 1.77
C ARG A 142 -7.04 -7.75 1.97
N LYS A 143 -6.89 -8.92 1.33
CA LYS A 143 -5.64 -9.71 1.38
C LYS A 143 -4.47 -8.97 0.73
N ARG A 144 -4.70 -8.34 -0.43
CA ARG A 144 -3.74 -7.49 -1.16
C ARG A 144 -3.26 -6.35 -0.26
N SER A 145 -4.18 -5.55 0.29
CA SER A 145 -3.87 -4.45 1.21
C SER A 145 -3.10 -4.92 2.45
N ASN A 146 -3.42 -6.09 3.00
CA ASN A 146 -2.68 -6.67 4.14
C ASN A 146 -1.24 -7.08 3.79
N ALA A 147 -0.98 -7.49 2.54
CA ALA A 147 0.36 -7.82 2.07
C ALA A 147 1.19 -6.59 1.69
N VAL A 148 0.60 -5.61 1.00
CA VAL A 148 1.34 -4.45 0.45
C VAL A 148 1.42 -3.22 1.37
N ASN A 149 0.68 -3.16 2.48
CA ASN A 149 0.74 -1.96 3.33
C ASN A 149 2.13 -1.69 3.93
N ASN A 150 2.45 -0.41 4.11
CA ASN A 150 3.75 0.06 4.58
C ASN A 150 4.14 -0.54 5.95
N SER A 151 3.18 -0.92 6.81
CA SER A 151 3.48 -1.57 8.11
C SER A 151 3.97 -3.02 7.94
N ASN A 152 3.46 -3.74 6.94
CA ASN A 152 3.97 -5.07 6.60
C ASN A 152 5.33 -4.98 5.92
N LEU A 153 5.47 -4.10 4.91
CA LEU A 153 6.75 -3.87 4.23
C LEU A 153 7.85 -3.45 5.21
N PHE A 154 7.57 -2.51 6.12
CA PHE A 154 8.47 -2.13 7.22
C PHE A 154 8.89 -3.34 8.09
N LYS A 155 7.95 -4.20 8.48
CA LYS A 155 8.26 -5.40 9.29
C LYS A 155 9.16 -6.37 8.53
N LEU A 156 8.94 -6.56 7.23
CA LEU A 156 9.75 -7.45 6.39
C LEU A 156 11.16 -6.86 6.14
N ALA A 157 11.26 -5.56 5.86
CA ALA A 157 12.53 -4.84 5.73
C ALA A 157 13.38 -4.95 7.00
N CYS A 158 12.78 -4.72 8.18
CA CYS A 158 13.45 -4.84 9.47
C CYS A 158 13.94 -6.27 9.76
N ARG A 159 13.17 -7.30 9.39
CA ARG A 159 13.60 -8.71 9.52
C ARG A 159 14.81 -9.06 8.63
N ARG A 160 15.01 -8.33 7.53
CA ARG A 160 16.18 -8.46 6.64
C ARG A 160 17.27 -7.42 6.90
N ASN A 161 17.14 -6.62 7.95
CA ASN A 161 18.06 -5.52 8.30
C ASN A 161 18.28 -4.48 7.19
N LEU A 162 17.33 -4.27 6.27
CA LEU A 162 17.50 -3.30 5.18
C LEU A 162 17.66 -1.85 5.67
N GLN A 163 17.13 -1.52 6.85
CA GLN A 163 17.17 -0.17 7.42
C GLN A 163 18.58 0.40 7.64
N VAL A 164 19.62 -0.44 7.70
CA VAL A 164 21.01 0.02 7.91
C VAL A 164 21.66 0.60 6.65
N TYR A 165 21.11 0.29 5.47
CA TYR A 165 21.65 0.72 4.18
C TYR A 165 21.07 2.06 3.71
N ILE A 166 19.89 2.45 4.22
CA ILE A 166 19.10 3.61 3.77
C ILE A 166 19.81 4.94 4.05
N ARG A 167 19.63 5.90 3.13
CA ARG A 167 20.18 7.27 3.21
C ARG A 167 19.04 8.29 3.15
N ASP A 168 18.82 8.99 4.28
CA ASP A 168 17.72 9.95 4.48
C ASP A 168 18.18 11.26 5.16
N GLN A 169 19.43 11.68 4.93
CA GLN A 169 20.00 12.94 5.42
C GLN A 169 20.81 13.66 4.35
N ALA A 170 20.69 14.99 4.31
CA ALA A 170 21.57 15.87 3.54
C ALA A 170 23.00 15.84 4.10
N PHE A 171 23.99 15.97 3.21
CA PHE A 171 25.39 16.02 3.62
C PHE A 171 25.77 17.40 4.18
N ASP A 172 26.28 17.43 5.42
CA ASP A 172 26.85 18.63 6.05
C ASP A 172 28.39 18.46 6.21
N PRO A 173 29.20 19.20 5.43
CA PRO A 173 30.66 19.14 5.53
C PRO A 173 31.21 19.52 6.92
N THR A 174 30.49 20.37 7.67
CA THR A 174 30.95 20.85 8.99
C THR A 174 30.83 19.77 10.08
N GLN A 175 30.08 18.71 9.81
CA GLN A 175 29.79 17.60 10.72
C GLN A 175 30.41 16.28 10.22
N PHE A 176 31.21 16.32 9.14
CA PHE A 176 31.88 15.16 8.60
C PHE A 176 32.94 14.61 9.57
N PHE A 177 32.88 13.31 9.83
CA PHE A 177 33.89 12.56 10.55
C PHE A 177 34.42 11.42 9.67
N ALA A 178 35.73 11.17 9.70
CA ALA A 178 36.31 10.04 8.99
C ALA A 178 35.85 8.72 9.62
N LEU A 179 35.38 7.79 8.80
CA LEU A 179 34.74 6.55 9.25
C LEU A 179 35.75 5.52 9.76
N GLY A 180 35.30 4.71 10.74
CA GLY A 180 36.09 3.61 11.28
C GLY A 180 35.39 2.62 12.22
N ARG A 181 34.12 2.85 12.62
CA ARG A 181 33.34 1.88 13.43
C ARG A 181 31.84 1.94 13.11
N PRO A 182 31.21 0.83 12.69
CA PRO A 182 29.75 0.71 12.72
C PRO A 182 29.26 0.62 14.18
N CYS A 183 28.08 1.17 14.48
CA CYS A 183 27.43 0.95 15.78
C CYS A 183 26.75 -0.43 15.79
N PRO A 184 27.11 -1.36 16.71
CA PRO A 184 26.55 -2.71 16.73
C PRO A 184 25.17 -2.79 17.42
N ARG A 185 24.48 -1.66 17.65
CA ARG A 185 23.21 -1.59 18.40
C ARG A 185 22.09 -1.03 17.52
N ILE A 186 21.15 -1.90 17.17
CA ILE A 186 19.84 -1.48 16.65
C ILE A 186 19.11 -0.76 17.80
N CYS A 187 18.77 0.51 17.60
CA CYS A 187 18.09 1.30 18.63
C CYS A 187 16.58 1.09 18.55
N THR A 188 16.00 0.51 19.61
CA THR A 188 14.55 0.36 19.81
C THR A 188 14.01 1.50 20.66
N LYS A 189 12.67 1.62 20.77
CA LYS A 189 12.04 2.56 21.73
C LYS A 189 12.48 2.35 23.18
N GLU A 190 12.90 1.13 23.55
CA GLU A 190 13.42 0.86 24.91
C GLU A 190 14.80 1.50 25.13
N SER A 191 15.56 1.73 24.07
CA SER A 191 16.86 2.44 24.12
C SER A 191 16.73 3.97 24.10
N GLU A 192 15.55 4.51 23.81
CA GLU A 192 15.26 5.95 23.73
C GLU A 192 15.52 6.65 25.08
N GLY A 193 14.86 6.19 26.15
CA GLY A 193 15.04 6.74 27.50
C GLY A 193 16.44 6.49 28.09
N SER A 194 17.05 5.35 27.77
CA SER A 194 18.34 4.94 28.32
C SER A 194 19.54 5.70 27.74
N ILE A 195 19.44 6.21 26.51
CA ILE A 195 20.53 6.89 25.80
C ILE A 195 20.45 8.42 25.94
N HIS A 196 19.25 8.98 26.17
CA HIS A 196 19.01 10.44 26.09
C HIS A 196 18.66 11.12 27.43
N GLY A 197 18.59 10.38 28.55
CA GLY A 197 18.16 10.89 29.86
C GLY A 197 19.08 11.88 30.60
N GLN A 198 20.00 12.60 29.94
CA GLN A 198 21.00 13.46 30.63
C GLN A 198 21.14 14.92 30.17
N TYR A 199 20.31 15.40 29.23
CA TYR A 199 20.28 16.85 28.86
C TYR A 199 18.87 17.45 28.83
N GLY A 200 17.98 16.97 29.71
CA GLY A 200 16.70 17.62 30.01
C GLY A 200 16.86 18.71 31.07
N GLY A 201 17.44 19.86 30.70
CA GLY A 201 17.74 20.95 31.63
C GLY A 201 17.35 22.33 31.09
N HIS A 202 16.19 22.82 31.54
CA HIS A 202 15.63 24.18 31.44
C HIS A 202 14.77 24.60 30.23
N ALA A 203 13.63 25.19 30.63
CA ALA A 203 12.79 26.20 29.99
C ALA A 203 11.77 25.76 28.91
N GLU A 204 10.50 26.01 29.23
CA GLU A 204 9.35 25.90 28.35
C GLU A 204 9.31 27.05 27.33
N GLY A 205 9.05 26.74 26.06
CA GLY A 205 8.89 27.73 25.00
C GLY A 205 8.66 27.07 23.64
N GLN A 206 7.55 27.37 22.99
CA GLN A 206 7.17 26.73 21.72
C GLN A 206 8.06 27.21 20.56
N ALA A 207 9.08 26.42 20.20
CA ALA A 207 9.72 26.49 18.89
C ALA A 207 10.31 25.11 18.53
N ASN A 208 9.92 24.60 17.35
CA ASN A 208 10.53 23.50 16.58
C ASN A 208 11.20 22.37 17.39
N ALA A 209 10.56 21.20 17.43
CA ALA A 209 11.17 19.96 17.91
C ALA A 209 12.41 19.59 17.06
N SER A 210 13.57 20.08 17.50
CA SER A 210 14.85 19.89 16.84
C SER A 210 15.31 18.44 17.00
N GLU A 211 15.83 17.88 15.91
CA GLU A 211 16.25 16.48 15.83
C GLU A 211 17.22 16.12 16.97
N VAL A 212 16.77 15.25 17.89
CA VAL A 212 17.64 14.72 18.94
C VAL A 212 18.59 13.70 18.32
N ARG A 213 19.74 14.19 17.88
CA ARG A 213 20.83 13.37 17.36
C ARG A 213 21.53 12.64 18.51
N CYS A 214 21.69 11.31 18.38
CA CYS A 214 22.61 10.60 19.26
C CYS A 214 24.06 10.93 18.86
N SER A 215 24.93 11.14 19.84
CA SER A 215 26.36 11.42 19.70
C SER A 215 27.20 10.30 19.04
N LYS A 216 26.54 9.24 18.54
CA LYS A 216 27.12 8.13 17.77
C LYS A 216 26.56 8.02 16.34
N GLY A 217 25.86 9.06 15.85
CA GLY A 217 25.31 9.11 14.49
C GLY A 217 24.06 8.25 14.28
N HIS A 218 23.27 7.98 15.32
CA HIS A 218 22.00 7.26 15.14
C HIS A 218 20.98 8.12 14.38
N HIS A 219 20.39 7.54 13.34
CA HIS A 219 19.46 8.19 12.44
C HIS A 219 18.06 7.59 12.59
N TRP A 220 17.06 8.45 12.78
CA TRP A 220 15.66 8.04 12.99
C TRP A 220 14.90 7.97 11.67
N LEU A 221 14.81 6.78 11.10
CA LEU A 221 14.02 6.54 9.89
C LEU A 221 12.52 6.44 10.21
N TYR A 222 11.70 7.12 9.41
CA TYR A 222 10.26 6.94 9.44
C TYR A 222 9.87 5.56 8.87
N LYS A 223 8.84 4.95 9.46
CA LYS A 223 8.28 3.67 8.97
C LYS A 223 7.87 3.73 7.49
N LYS A 224 7.43 4.91 7.02
CA LYS A 224 7.07 5.15 5.61
C LYS A 224 8.32 4.98 4.73
N THR A 225 9.36 5.77 4.96
CA THR A 225 10.64 5.74 4.21
C THR A 225 11.22 4.33 4.05
N ILE A 226 11.15 3.49 5.09
CA ILE A 226 11.64 2.09 5.02
C ILE A 226 10.77 1.22 4.09
N ALA A 227 9.46 1.41 4.06
CA ALA A 227 8.57 0.73 3.11
C ALA A 227 8.77 1.25 1.68
N ASP A 228 8.86 2.57 1.52
CA ASP A 228 9.08 3.25 0.24
C ASP A 228 10.40 2.78 -0.40
N VAL A 229 11.45 2.50 0.40
CA VAL A 229 12.70 1.87 -0.06
C VAL A 229 12.51 0.42 -0.53
N VAL A 230 11.62 -0.37 0.10
CA VAL A 230 11.34 -1.73 -0.40
C VAL A 230 10.68 -1.67 -1.78
N GLU A 231 9.73 -0.75 -1.96
CA GLU A 231 9.09 -0.48 -3.25
C GLU A 231 10.12 0.03 -4.26
N ALA A 232 11.02 0.94 -3.88
CA ALA A 232 12.09 1.40 -4.75
C ALA A 232 13.11 0.31 -5.13
N LEU A 233 13.43 -0.63 -4.23
CA LEU A 233 14.27 -1.80 -4.54
C LEU A 233 13.56 -2.76 -5.50
N ILE A 234 12.24 -2.95 -5.37
CA ILE A 234 11.43 -3.70 -6.35
C ILE A 234 11.53 -3.00 -7.72
N GLY A 235 11.29 -1.68 -7.77
CA GLY A 235 11.46 -0.87 -8.98
C GLY A 235 12.84 -0.99 -9.62
N ALA A 236 13.90 -0.97 -8.81
CA ALA A 236 15.28 -1.14 -9.23
C ALA A 236 15.52 -2.50 -9.92
N PHE A 237 15.02 -3.60 -9.34
CA PHE A 237 15.13 -4.93 -9.95
C PHE A 237 14.37 -5.04 -11.27
N ILE A 238 13.17 -4.45 -11.39
CA ILE A 238 12.39 -4.45 -12.64
C ILE A 238 13.15 -3.70 -13.75
N VAL A 239 13.77 -2.56 -13.43
CA VAL A 239 14.47 -1.71 -14.42
C VAL A 239 15.79 -2.34 -14.90
N ASP A 240 16.62 -2.86 -14.00
CA ASP A 240 17.95 -3.38 -14.35
C ASP A 240 17.96 -4.90 -14.67
N SER A 241 17.05 -5.69 -14.09
CA SER A 241 17.13 -7.17 -14.08
C SER A 241 15.84 -7.91 -14.48
N GLY A 242 14.70 -7.23 -14.64
CA GLY A 242 13.43 -7.82 -15.07
C GLY A 242 12.55 -8.42 -13.97
N PHE A 243 11.38 -8.94 -14.37
CA PHE A 243 10.34 -9.50 -13.49
C PHE A 243 10.86 -10.68 -12.69
N LYS A 244 11.61 -11.62 -13.30
CA LYS A 244 12.15 -12.78 -12.58
C LYS A 244 13.00 -12.38 -11.37
N ALA A 245 13.84 -11.36 -11.53
CA ALA A 245 14.66 -10.82 -10.45
C ALA A 245 13.84 -10.09 -9.39
N ALA A 246 12.84 -9.29 -9.79
CA ALA A 246 11.94 -8.62 -8.86
C ALA A 246 11.10 -9.62 -8.03
N MET A 247 10.62 -10.70 -8.66
CA MET A 247 9.91 -11.81 -8.01
C MET A 247 10.84 -12.59 -7.06
N ALA A 248 12.11 -12.80 -7.43
CA ALA A 248 13.11 -13.38 -6.54
C ALA A 248 13.38 -12.49 -5.30
N PHE A 249 13.46 -11.17 -5.47
CA PHE A 249 13.55 -10.23 -4.35
C PHE A 249 12.30 -10.27 -3.45
N LEU A 250 11.10 -10.36 -4.04
CA LEU A 250 9.85 -10.51 -3.29
C LEU A 250 9.81 -11.80 -2.45
N ARG A 251 10.23 -12.94 -3.03
CA ARG A 251 10.44 -14.19 -2.26
C ARG A 251 11.44 -13.99 -1.13
N TRP A 252 12.57 -13.34 -1.40
CA TRP A 252 13.64 -13.11 -0.43
C TRP A 252 13.19 -12.21 0.74
N ILE A 253 12.47 -11.12 0.49
CA ILE A 253 11.95 -10.24 1.55
C ILE A 253 10.82 -10.94 2.37
N GLY A 254 10.14 -11.92 1.77
CA GLY A 254 9.16 -12.78 2.43
C GLY A 254 7.72 -12.60 1.94
N ILE A 255 7.52 -12.04 0.75
CA ILE A 255 6.21 -11.89 0.10
C ILE A 255 6.03 -13.05 -0.89
N LYS A 256 4.93 -13.79 -0.75
CA LYS A 256 4.58 -14.88 -1.67
C LYS A 256 4.00 -14.31 -2.95
N VAL A 257 4.59 -14.68 -4.09
CA VAL A 257 4.19 -14.23 -5.43
C VAL A 257 4.22 -15.33 -6.49
N ASP A 258 4.67 -16.54 -6.11
CA ASP A 258 4.83 -17.67 -7.04
C ASP A 258 3.48 -18.25 -7.46
N PHE A 259 3.42 -18.77 -8.68
CA PHE A 259 2.23 -19.40 -9.24
C PHE A 259 2.62 -20.46 -10.27
N GLU A 260 1.71 -21.37 -10.56
CA GLU A 260 1.90 -22.44 -11.55
C GLU A 260 1.02 -22.21 -12.79
N ALA A 261 1.53 -22.64 -13.96
CA ALA A 261 0.74 -22.74 -15.19
C ALA A 261 -0.55 -23.55 -14.99
N SER A 262 -0.51 -24.57 -14.12
CA SER A 262 -1.65 -25.41 -13.74
C SER A 262 -2.84 -24.61 -13.20
N GLN A 263 -2.58 -23.51 -12.47
CA GLN A 263 -3.62 -22.64 -11.90
C GLN A 263 -4.29 -21.79 -12.99
N VAL A 264 -3.49 -21.30 -13.95
CA VAL A 264 -3.98 -20.48 -15.06
C VAL A 264 -4.89 -21.30 -15.97
N ILE A 265 -4.45 -22.51 -16.34
CA ILE A 265 -5.23 -23.45 -17.16
C ILE A 265 -6.55 -23.81 -16.46
N LYS A 266 -6.56 -24.06 -15.15
CA LYS A 266 -7.78 -24.31 -14.37
C LYS A 266 -8.79 -23.15 -14.46
N VAL A 267 -8.32 -21.90 -14.39
CA VAL A 267 -9.18 -20.71 -14.53
C VAL A 267 -9.77 -20.62 -15.94
N CYS A 268 -8.95 -20.82 -16.98
CA CYS A 268 -9.41 -20.82 -18.37
C CYS A 268 -10.50 -21.90 -18.61
N LEU A 269 -10.23 -23.15 -18.20
CA LEU A 269 -11.19 -24.26 -18.32
C LEU A 269 -12.48 -24.01 -17.53
N ALA A 270 -12.39 -23.46 -16.31
CA ALA A 270 -13.56 -23.14 -15.49
C ALA A 270 -14.49 -22.10 -16.13
N SER A 271 -13.94 -21.17 -16.93
CA SER A 271 -14.73 -20.16 -17.67
C SER A 271 -15.72 -20.77 -18.67
N SER A 272 -15.54 -22.03 -19.08
CA SER A 272 -16.46 -22.74 -19.99
C SER A 272 -17.90 -22.77 -19.50
N ARG A 273 -18.14 -22.59 -18.19
CA ARG A 273 -19.48 -22.46 -17.59
C ARG A 273 -20.23 -21.23 -18.10
N ASP A 274 -19.52 -20.14 -18.33
CA ASP A 274 -20.09 -18.86 -18.77
C ASP A 274 -20.48 -18.88 -20.26
N ILE A 275 -20.05 -19.87 -21.06
CA ILE A 275 -20.41 -20.02 -22.49
C ILE A 275 -21.93 -20.07 -22.70
N GLN A 276 -22.71 -20.54 -21.72
CA GLN A 276 -24.18 -20.53 -21.79
C GLN A 276 -24.77 -19.12 -21.96
N LEU A 277 -24.04 -18.07 -21.54
CA LEU A 277 -24.42 -16.67 -21.73
C LEU A 277 -24.21 -16.17 -23.16
N ALA A 278 -23.50 -16.90 -24.02
CA ALA A 278 -23.28 -16.51 -25.42
C ALA A 278 -24.57 -16.36 -26.22
N ALA A 279 -25.69 -16.97 -25.80
CA ALA A 279 -27.00 -16.74 -26.41
C ALA A 279 -27.64 -15.38 -26.03
N SER A 280 -27.13 -14.71 -25.00
CA SER A 280 -27.63 -13.41 -24.48
C SER A 280 -26.79 -12.21 -24.91
N MET A 281 -25.60 -12.45 -25.46
CA MET A 281 -24.74 -11.43 -26.08
C MET A 281 -24.53 -11.76 -27.55
N ASP A 282 -24.70 -10.77 -28.42
CA ASP A 282 -24.15 -10.85 -29.78
C ASP A 282 -22.62 -10.62 -29.71
N ILE A 283 -21.85 -11.61 -29.26
CA ILE A 283 -20.38 -11.52 -29.12
C ILE A 283 -19.72 -11.23 -30.47
N ASP A 284 -20.34 -11.70 -31.56
CA ASP A 284 -19.85 -11.53 -32.92
C ASP A 284 -20.25 -10.14 -33.50
N ALA A 285 -20.99 -9.31 -32.74
CA ALA A 285 -21.25 -7.92 -33.09
C ALA A 285 -19.94 -7.11 -33.22
N PRO A 286 -19.79 -6.29 -34.27
CA PRO A 286 -18.53 -5.63 -34.56
C PRO A 286 -18.27 -4.42 -33.65
N VAL A 287 -17.79 -4.66 -32.44
CA VAL A 287 -16.95 -3.64 -31.79
C VAL A 287 -15.68 -3.51 -32.60
N LYS A 288 -15.41 -2.30 -33.08
CA LYS A 288 -14.29 -1.90 -33.96
C LYS A 288 -12.92 -2.46 -33.53
N ASN A 289 -12.77 -2.74 -32.24
CA ASN A 289 -11.63 -3.46 -31.69
C ASN A 289 -11.93 -4.94 -31.37
N LEU A 290 -12.96 -5.31 -30.58
CA LEU A 290 -13.19 -6.73 -30.20
C LEU A 290 -13.28 -7.70 -31.38
N SER A 291 -13.77 -7.27 -32.55
CA SER A 291 -13.82 -8.10 -33.76
C SER A 291 -12.45 -8.53 -34.32
N LYS A 292 -11.34 -7.96 -33.80
CA LYS A 292 -9.96 -8.37 -34.11
C LYS A 292 -9.43 -9.48 -33.18
N PHE A 293 -10.17 -9.83 -32.13
CA PHE A 293 -9.71 -10.74 -31.07
C PHE A 293 -10.37 -12.11 -31.23
N GLN A 294 -9.58 -13.09 -31.64
CA GLN A 294 -9.95 -14.49 -31.47
C GLN A 294 -9.65 -14.89 -30.02
N PHE A 295 -10.72 -15.12 -29.26
CA PHE A 295 -10.70 -15.72 -27.92
C PHE A 295 -10.91 -17.24 -28.06
N HIS A 296 -9.99 -18.03 -27.51
CA HIS A 296 -10.15 -19.47 -27.34
C HIS A 296 -11.14 -19.73 -26.20
N HIS A 297 -10.93 -19.08 -25.06
CA HIS A 297 -11.77 -19.21 -23.87
C HIS A 297 -12.82 -18.09 -23.83
N LYS A 298 -13.81 -18.15 -24.75
CA LYS A 298 -14.92 -17.16 -24.83
C LYS A 298 -15.63 -16.91 -23.49
N GLY A 299 -15.61 -17.89 -22.58
CA GLY A 299 -16.12 -17.77 -21.22
C GLY A 299 -15.50 -16.62 -20.40
N LEU A 300 -14.19 -16.40 -20.51
CA LEU A 300 -13.49 -15.31 -19.79
C LEU A 300 -14.00 -13.93 -20.26
N LEU A 301 -14.25 -13.78 -21.56
CA LEU A 301 -14.82 -12.57 -22.13
C LEU A 301 -16.26 -12.36 -21.65
N LEU A 302 -17.07 -13.41 -21.65
CA LEU A 302 -18.45 -13.37 -21.15
C LEU A 302 -18.49 -12.94 -19.68
N GLN A 303 -17.68 -13.58 -18.83
CA GLN A 303 -17.57 -13.26 -17.41
C GLN A 303 -17.19 -11.78 -17.17
N ALA A 304 -16.29 -11.21 -17.99
CA ALA A 304 -15.86 -9.81 -17.87
C ALA A 304 -17.00 -8.80 -18.03
N PHE A 305 -18.12 -9.16 -18.67
CA PHE A 305 -19.27 -8.28 -18.91
C PHE A 305 -20.52 -8.62 -18.07
N VAL A 306 -20.42 -9.51 -17.09
CA VAL A 306 -21.55 -9.91 -16.21
C VAL A 306 -21.51 -9.17 -14.87
N HIS A 307 -22.51 -8.32 -14.61
CA HIS A 307 -22.64 -7.58 -13.37
C HIS A 307 -23.18 -8.44 -12.21
N PRO A 308 -22.69 -8.28 -10.96
CA PRO A 308 -23.12 -9.04 -9.76
C PRO A 308 -24.61 -8.99 -9.37
N SER A 309 -25.45 -8.27 -10.12
CA SER A 309 -26.91 -8.33 -10.01
C SER A 309 -27.51 -9.53 -10.74
N TYR A 310 -26.82 -10.03 -11.76
CA TYR A 310 -27.30 -11.08 -12.64
C TYR A 310 -26.78 -12.42 -12.13
N ASN A 311 -27.62 -13.08 -11.33
CA ASN A 311 -27.25 -14.31 -10.60
C ASN A 311 -28.01 -15.54 -11.14
N LYS A 312 -28.43 -15.49 -12.41
CA LYS A 312 -29.29 -16.49 -13.06
C LYS A 312 -28.50 -17.61 -13.74
N HIS A 313 -27.17 -17.50 -13.79
CA HIS A 313 -26.24 -18.48 -14.35
C HIS A 313 -25.37 -19.08 -13.24
N GLY A 314 -24.87 -20.30 -13.45
CA GLY A 314 -23.94 -20.98 -12.52
C GLY A 314 -22.47 -20.55 -12.68
N GLY A 315 -22.24 -19.34 -13.18
CA GLY A 315 -20.93 -18.84 -13.59
C GLY A 315 -20.46 -17.63 -12.78
N GLY A 316 -19.39 -16.99 -13.25
CA GLY A 316 -18.76 -15.88 -12.53
C GLY A 316 -19.42 -14.52 -12.81
N CYS A 317 -19.02 -13.50 -12.04
CA CYS A 317 -19.20 -12.10 -12.39
C CYS A 317 -17.84 -11.44 -12.65
N TYR A 318 -17.85 -10.20 -13.15
CA TYR A 318 -16.63 -9.50 -13.55
C TYR A 318 -15.67 -9.15 -12.40
N GLN A 319 -16.15 -9.11 -11.14
CA GLN A 319 -15.40 -8.53 -10.00
C GLN A 319 -14.02 -9.17 -9.74
N ARG A 320 -13.89 -10.49 -9.93
CA ARG A 320 -12.57 -11.14 -9.78
C ARG A 320 -11.61 -10.75 -10.91
N LEU A 321 -12.13 -10.50 -12.12
CA LEU A 321 -11.34 -10.05 -13.28
C LEU A 321 -11.00 -8.56 -13.17
N GLU A 322 -11.91 -7.73 -12.65
CA GLU A 322 -11.69 -6.32 -12.27
C GLU A 322 -10.50 -6.22 -11.30
N PHE A 323 -10.47 -7.01 -10.23
CA PHE A 323 -9.35 -7.04 -9.27
C PHE A 323 -7.98 -7.31 -9.93
N LEU A 324 -7.92 -8.21 -10.92
CA LEU A 324 -6.69 -8.49 -11.67
C LEU A 324 -6.39 -7.37 -12.69
N GLY A 325 -7.45 -6.82 -13.30
CA GLY A 325 -7.48 -5.74 -14.27
C GLY A 325 -6.92 -4.42 -13.76
N ASP A 326 -7.42 -3.94 -12.62
CA ASP A 326 -6.93 -2.79 -11.85
C ASP A 326 -5.42 -2.88 -11.66
N ALA A 327 -4.95 -4.03 -11.15
CA ALA A 327 -3.54 -4.22 -10.85
C ALA A 327 -2.63 -4.30 -12.09
N VAL A 328 -3.09 -4.87 -13.21
CA VAL A 328 -2.30 -4.87 -14.46
C VAL A 328 -2.34 -3.52 -15.16
N LEU A 329 -3.47 -2.79 -15.14
CA LEU A 329 -3.58 -1.46 -15.74
C LEU A 329 -2.76 -0.42 -14.96
N ASP A 330 -2.79 -0.40 -13.62
CA ASP A 330 -1.91 0.45 -12.81
C ASP A 330 -0.43 0.22 -13.17
N TYR A 331 -0.01 -1.06 -13.28
CA TYR A 331 1.35 -1.39 -13.68
C TYR A 331 1.69 -0.93 -15.11
N LEU A 332 0.88 -1.28 -16.11
CA LEU A 332 1.15 -0.94 -17.51
C LEU A 332 1.16 0.59 -17.73
N ILE A 333 0.21 1.33 -17.13
CA ILE A 333 0.15 2.80 -17.23
C ILE A 333 1.33 3.43 -16.49
N THR A 334 1.73 2.91 -15.33
CA THR A 334 2.93 3.37 -14.62
C THR A 334 4.20 3.11 -15.42
N SER A 335 4.32 1.94 -16.07
CA SER A 335 5.44 1.57 -16.94
C SER A 335 5.52 2.46 -18.19
N TYR A 336 4.37 2.86 -18.75
CA TYR A 336 4.27 3.88 -19.80
C TYR A 336 4.76 5.26 -19.32
N LEU A 337 4.25 5.76 -18.20
CA LEU A 337 4.65 7.06 -17.67
C LEU A 337 6.15 7.11 -17.31
N TYR A 338 6.67 6.03 -16.71
CA TYR A 338 8.07 5.90 -16.33
C TYR A 338 9.01 5.90 -17.55
N SER A 339 8.64 5.20 -18.63
CA SER A 339 9.46 5.06 -19.85
C SER A 339 9.34 6.26 -20.80
N ALA A 340 8.12 6.77 -21.03
CA ALA A 340 7.87 7.87 -21.95
C ALA A 340 8.39 9.22 -21.42
N TYR A 341 8.42 9.42 -20.10
CA TYR A 341 8.76 10.71 -19.47
C TYR A 341 9.89 10.61 -18.43
N PRO A 342 11.12 10.24 -18.82
CA PRO A 342 12.23 10.02 -17.88
C PRO A 342 12.73 11.28 -17.16
N LYS A 343 12.31 12.48 -17.60
CA LYS A 343 12.68 13.77 -17.01
C LYS A 343 11.60 14.36 -16.07
N LEU A 344 10.41 13.77 -15.99
CA LEU A 344 9.37 14.28 -15.09
C LEU A 344 9.74 14.00 -13.64
N LYS A 345 9.40 14.95 -12.77
CA LYS A 345 9.49 14.76 -11.33
C LYS A 345 8.56 13.61 -10.88
N PRO A 346 8.92 12.86 -9.83
CA PRO A 346 8.13 11.72 -9.36
C PRO A 346 6.71 12.12 -8.95
N GLY A 347 6.60 13.33 -8.38
CA GLY A 347 5.34 14.02 -8.15
C GLY A 347 4.42 14.05 -9.38
N HIS A 348 4.88 14.66 -10.48
CA HIS A 348 4.10 14.76 -11.71
C HIS A 348 3.72 13.39 -12.29
N LEU A 349 4.57 12.37 -12.14
CA LEU A 349 4.24 10.99 -12.54
C LEU A 349 3.07 10.42 -11.72
N THR A 350 2.99 10.74 -10.43
CA THR A 350 1.87 10.32 -9.56
C THR A 350 0.57 11.02 -9.92
N ASP A 351 0.62 12.32 -10.25
CA ASP A 351 -0.57 13.06 -10.68
C ASP A 351 -1.05 12.59 -12.06
N LEU A 352 -0.14 12.37 -13.01
CA LEU A 352 -0.45 11.78 -14.31
C LEU A 352 -1.03 10.36 -14.18
N ARG A 353 -0.49 9.53 -13.29
CA ARG A 353 -1.03 8.20 -12.97
C ARG A 353 -2.46 8.34 -12.46
N SER A 354 -2.73 9.26 -11.53
CA SER A 354 -4.07 9.49 -10.98
C SER A 354 -5.07 10.07 -12.00
N ALA A 355 -4.58 10.80 -13.01
CA ALA A 355 -5.39 11.37 -14.08
C ALA A 355 -5.69 10.38 -15.23
N LEU A 356 -4.81 9.40 -15.48
CA LEU A 356 -5.02 8.35 -16.48
C LEU A 356 -5.73 7.12 -15.90
N VAL A 357 -5.37 6.72 -14.67
CA VAL A 357 -5.99 5.61 -13.92
C VAL A 357 -7.12 6.19 -13.05
N ASN A 358 -8.26 6.47 -13.67
CA ASN A 358 -9.50 6.76 -12.93
C ASN A 358 -10.74 6.25 -13.66
N ASN A 359 -11.79 5.96 -12.89
CA ASN A 359 -13.03 5.38 -13.42
C ASN A 359 -13.72 6.27 -14.47
N ARG A 360 -13.49 7.60 -14.49
CA ARG A 360 -14.08 8.51 -15.51
C ARG A 360 -13.37 8.37 -16.85
N ALA A 361 -12.04 8.30 -16.85
CA ALA A 361 -11.24 8.00 -18.04
C ALA A 361 -11.64 6.63 -18.59
N PHE A 362 -11.62 5.58 -17.77
CA PHE A 362 -12.00 4.23 -18.20
C PHE A 362 -13.48 4.14 -18.65
N ALA A 363 -14.40 4.83 -17.98
CA ALA A 363 -15.80 4.90 -18.42
C ALA A 363 -15.95 5.53 -19.82
N ASN A 364 -15.16 6.55 -20.14
CA ASN A 364 -15.17 7.15 -21.48
C ASN A 364 -14.65 6.16 -22.53
N ILE A 365 -13.58 5.41 -22.24
CA ILE A 365 -13.11 4.29 -23.11
C ILE A 365 -14.23 3.26 -23.31
N ALA A 366 -14.92 2.86 -22.24
CA ALA A 366 -16.03 1.90 -22.32
C ALA A 366 -17.21 2.40 -23.18
N ILE A 367 -17.40 3.72 -23.28
CA ILE A 367 -18.39 4.33 -24.16
C ILE A 367 -17.90 4.30 -25.61
N ASP A 368 -16.68 4.74 -25.87
CA ASP A 368 -16.05 4.75 -27.20
C ASP A 368 -15.94 3.35 -27.81
N GLN A 369 -15.61 2.35 -26.99
CA GLN A 369 -15.54 0.94 -27.35
C GLN A 369 -16.91 0.23 -27.29
N SER A 370 -17.99 0.94 -26.97
CA SER A 370 -19.37 0.40 -26.87
C SER A 370 -19.56 -0.76 -25.85
N PHE A 371 -18.69 -0.90 -24.85
CA PHE A 371 -18.76 -1.93 -23.81
C PHE A 371 -20.10 -1.94 -23.05
N HIS A 372 -20.69 -0.76 -22.85
CA HIS A 372 -22.02 -0.59 -22.26
C HIS A 372 -23.16 -1.35 -22.96
N LYS A 373 -22.99 -1.77 -24.23
CA LYS A 373 -23.98 -2.58 -24.97
C LYS A 373 -23.95 -4.06 -24.61
N PHE A 374 -22.83 -4.55 -24.08
CA PHE A 374 -22.61 -5.97 -23.79
C PHE A 374 -22.87 -6.30 -22.32
N LEU A 375 -22.94 -5.29 -21.44
CA LEU A 375 -23.19 -5.45 -20.01
C LEU A 375 -24.48 -6.25 -19.74
N ILE A 376 -24.34 -7.47 -19.22
CA ILE A 376 -25.45 -8.24 -18.67
C ILE A 376 -25.75 -7.75 -17.26
N CYS A 377 -26.96 -7.23 -17.05
CA CYS A 377 -27.40 -6.66 -15.78
C CYS A 377 -28.92 -6.77 -15.61
N ASP A 378 -29.37 -7.11 -14.39
CA ASP A 378 -30.80 -7.13 -14.01
C ASP A 378 -31.26 -5.81 -13.33
N SER A 379 -30.35 -4.85 -13.09
CA SER A 379 -30.65 -3.61 -12.38
C SER A 379 -31.08 -2.48 -13.33
N SER A 380 -32.38 -2.22 -13.39
CA SER A 380 -32.96 -1.12 -14.19
C SER A 380 -32.44 0.26 -13.79
N GLY A 381 -32.16 0.49 -12.50
CA GLY A 381 -31.60 1.75 -12.00
C GLY A 381 -30.15 1.98 -12.49
N LEU A 382 -29.33 0.93 -12.52
CA LEU A 382 -27.98 1.02 -13.08
C LEU A 382 -28.02 1.26 -14.59
N TRP A 383 -28.90 0.55 -15.31
CA TRP A 383 -29.07 0.75 -16.75
C TRP A 383 -29.49 2.18 -17.10
N LYS A 384 -30.40 2.78 -16.31
CA LYS A 384 -30.81 4.19 -16.46
C LYS A 384 -29.62 5.14 -16.28
N ALA A 385 -28.83 4.97 -15.21
CA ALA A 385 -27.65 5.80 -14.94
C ALA A 385 -26.57 5.66 -16.02
N ILE A 386 -26.37 4.44 -16.56
CA ILE A 386 -25.47 4.20 -17.70
C ILE A 386 -25.99 4.92 -18.94
N LYS A 387 -27.29 4.83 -19.25
CA LYS A 387 -27.88 5.49 -20.42
C LYS A 387 -27.74 7.02 -20.34
N GLU A 388 -28.07 7.62 -19.19
CA GLU A 388 -27.92 9.07 -18.94
C GLU A 388 -26.48 9.54 -19.11
N TYR A 389 -25.50 8.80 -18.57
CA TYR A 389 -24.09 9.13 -18.71
C TYR A 389 -23.57 8.93 -20.16
N VAL A 390 -24.02 7.88 -20.85
CA VAL A 390 -23.71 7.62 -22.27
C VAL A 390 -24.26 8.72 -23.18
N GLU A 391 -25.45 9.24 -22.89
CA GLU A 391 -26.05 10.35 -23.62
C GLU A 391 -25.25 11.64 -23.39
N PHE A 392 -24.97 12.00 -22.12
CA PHE A 392 -24.14 13.17 -21.76
C PHE A 392 -22.73 13.16 -22.40
N VAL A 393 -22.05 12.01 -22.43
CA VAL A 393 -20.71 11.90 -23.05
C VAL A 393 -20.77 12.03 -24.58
N LYS A 394 -21.91 11.75 -25.22
CA LYS A 394 -22.12 11.91 -26.67
C LYS A 394 -22.58 13.33 -27.05
N THR A 395 -23.25 14.05 -26.15
CA THR A 395 -23.62 15.46 -26.34
C THR A 395 -22.38 16.32 -26.65
N PRO A 396 -22.41 17.25 -27.62
CA PRO A 396 -21.25 18.10 -27.94
C PRO A 396 -20.88 19.05 -26.77
N PRO A 397 -19.60 19.47 -26.64
CA PRO A 397 -19.12 20.22 -25.47
C PRO A 397 -19.93 21.49 -25.15
N VAL A 398 -20.37 22.22 -26.17
CA VAL A 398 -21.11 23.49 -26.05
C VAL A 398 -22.44 23.33 -25.28
N GLU A 399 -23.06 22.15 -25.34
CA GLU A 399 -24.31 21.85 -24.64
C GLU A 399 -24.07 21.24 -23.24
N ARG A 400 -22.84 20.79 -22.94
CA ARG A 400 -22.49 20.20 -21.63
C ARG A 400 -22.37 21.25 -20.53
N ASP A 401 -21.86 22.45 -20.84
CA ASP A 401 -21.65 23.52 -19.86
C ASP A 401 -22.97 24.00 -19.22
N THR A 402 -24.11 23.72 -19.85
CA THR A 402 -25.46 24.01 -19.34
C THR A 402 -26.16 22.83 -18.65
N LEU A 403 -25.57 21.63 -18.64
CA LEU A 403 -26.16 20.42 -18.08
C LEU A 403 -25.50 20.06 -16.74
N GLU A 404 -26.30 19.63 -15.76
CA GLU A 404 -25.77 19.07 -14.52
C GLU A 404 -25.06 17.74 -14.82
N GLU A 405 -23.77 17.65 -14.51
CA GLU A 405 -22.95 16.48 -14.85
C GLU A 405 -23.47 15.21 -14.13
N PRO A 406 -23.93 14.18 -14.87
CA PRO A 406 -24.39 12.94 -14.27
C PRO A 406 -23.23 12.20 -13.62
N LYS A 407 -23.49 11.62 -12.44
CA LYS A 407 -22.49 10.84 -11.70
C LYS A 407 -22.03 9.63 -12.53
N CYS A 408 -20.75 9.62 -12.91
CA CYS A 408 -20.10 8.52 -13.62
C CYS A 408 -20.43 7.15 -12.97
N PRO A 409 -21.09 6.22 -13.70
CA PRO A 409 -21.32 4.86 -13.24
C PRO A 409 -19.98 4.11 -13.14
N LYS A 410 -19.62 3.64 -11.94
CA LYS A 410 -18.36 2.92 -11.71
C LYS A 410 -18.16 1.76 -12.66
N VAL A 411 -19.21 0.94 -12.81
CA VAL A 411 -19.31 -0.25 -13.68
C VAL A 411 -18.71 -0.04 -15.07
N LEU A 412 -18.79 1.15 -15.66
CA LEU A 412 -18.17 1.40 -16.97
C LEU A 412 -16.63 1.36 -16.93
N GLY A 413 -16.01 1.81 -15.84
CA GLY A 413 -14.58 1.63 -15.58
C GLY A 413 -14.25 0.18 -15.22
N ASP A 414 -15.03 -0.43 -14.31
CA ASP A 414 -14.85 -1.80 -13.86
C ASP A 414 -14.86 -2.81 -15.04
N LEU A 415 -15.67 -2.53 -16.09
CA LEU A 415 -15.73 -3.30 -17.36
C LEU A 415 -14.46 -3.21 -18.22
N VAL A 416 -13.71 -2.10 -18.14
CA VAL A 416 -12.42 -1.98 -18.84
C VAL A 416 -11.38 -2.79 -18.09
N GLU A 417 -11.34 -2.66 -16.77
CA GLU A 417 -10.45 -3.42 -15.89
C GLU A 417 -10.70 -4.93 -16.06
N SER A 418 -11.94 -5.40 -15.95
CA SER A 418 -12.29 -6.81 -16.13
C SER A 418 -11.94 -7.36 -17.51
N PHE A 419 -12.11 -6.56 -18.57
CA PHE A 419 -11.73 -6.93 -19.93
C PHE A 419 -10.22 -7.11 -20.09
N PHE A 420 -9.40 -6.21 -19.53
CA PHE A 420 -7.95 -6.36 -19.52
C PHE A 420 -7.50 -7.55 -18.65
N GLY A 421 -8.18 -7.82 -17.53
CA GLY A 421 -7.99 -9.01 -16.71
C GLY A 421 -8.29 -10.31 -17.47
N ALA A 422 -9.38 -10.35 -18.26
CA ALA A 422 -9.73 -11.50 -19.10
C ALA A 422 -8.71 -11.75 -20.21
N ILE A 423 -8.24 -10.70 -20.90
CA ILE A 423 -7.24 -10.82 -21.97
C ILE A 423 -5.89 -11.30 -21.43
N LEU A 424 -5.50 -10.85 -20.24
CA LEU A 424 -4.27 -11.29 -19.60
C LEU A 424 -4.28 -12.81 -19.34
N LEU A 425 -5.42 -13.37 -18.93
CA LEU A 425 -5.59 -14.81 -18.71
C LEU A 425 -5.68 -15.59 -20.04
N GLU A 426 -6.49 -15.13 -20.99
CA GLU A 426 -6.63 -15.69 -22.35
C GLU A 426 -5.31 -15.79 -23.11
N ARG A 427 -4.35 -14.90 -22.83
CA ARG A 427 -3.00 -14.91 -23.43
C ARG A 427 -1.92 -15.50 -22.52
N GLY A 428 -2.28 -16.21 -21.45
CA GLY A 428 -1.30 -16.88 -20.59
C GLY A 428 -0.30 -15.93 -19.92
N PHE A 429 -0.77 -14.75 -19.49
CA PHE A 429 0.01 -13.62 -18.97
C PHE A 429 0.96 -12.95 -19.97
N ASP A 430 0.59 -12.83 -21.26
CA ASP A 430 1.29 -11.98 -22.22
C ASP A 430 1.07 -10.46 -21.94
N LEU A 431 1.97 -9.86 -21.17
CA LEU A 431 1.95 -8.41 -20.95
C LEU A 431 2.39 -7.61 -22.19
N ASN A 432 3.16 -8.17 -23.13
CA ASN A 432 3.53 -7.47 -24.37
C ASN A 432 2.31 -7.27 -25.29
N TYR A 433 1.45 -8.26 -25.40
CA TYR A 433 0.16 -8.16 -26.09
C TYR A 433 -0.78 -7.19 -25.38
N THR A 434 -0.94 -7.37 -24.07
CA THR A 434 -1.79 -6.54 -23.21
C THR A 434 -1.37 -5.06 -23.25
N TRP A 435 -0.06 -4.78 -23.26
CA TRP A 435 0.53 -3.45 -23.45
C TRP A 435 0.18 -2.82 -24.79
N LYS A 436 0.37 -3.53 -25.91
CA LYS A 436 0.03 -3.04 -27.26
C LYS A 436 -1.46 -2.69 -27.35
N LEU A 437 -2.30 -3.53 -26.74
CA LEU A 437 -3.73 -3.30 -26.66
C LEU A 437 -4.08 -2.06 -25.81
N MET A 438 -3.49 -1.97 -24.62
CA MET A 438 -3.67 -0.84 -23.71
C MET A 438 -3.31 0.47 -24.39
N LEU A 439 -2.17 0.55 -25.09
CA LEU A 439 -1.81 1.74 -25.87
C LEU A 439 -2.86 2.08 -26.93
N SER A 440 -3.38 1.08 -27.67
CA SER A 440 -4.41 1.29 -28.69
C SER A 440 -5.78 1.72 -28.12
N PHE A 441 -6.06 1.45 -26.84
CA PHE A 441 -7.31 1.83 -26.17
C PHE A 441 -7.18 3.18 -25.45
N LEU A 442 -6.00 3.47 -24.90
CA LEU A 442 -5.70 4.71 -24.18
C LEU A 442 -5.28 5.87 -25.09
N ASP A 443 -4.93 5.63 -26.36
CA ASP A 443 -4.48 6.69 -27.28
C ASP A 443 -5.37 7.95 -27.30
N PRO A 444 -6.72 7.87 -27.29
CA PRO A 444 -7.58 9.06 -27.22
C PRO A 444 -7.38 9.88 -25.93
N ILE A 445 -7.07 9.22 -24.81
CA ILE A 445 -6.94 9.80 -23.45
C ILE A 445 -5.48 10.18 -23.15
N MET A 446 -4.50 9.54 -23.79
CA MET A 446 -3.07 9.89 -23.70
C MET A 446 -2.72 11.22 -24.40
N ASN A 447 -3.71 11.91 -24.98
CA ASN A 447 -3.63 13.34 -25.33
C ASN A 447 -3.69 14.19 -24.05
N LEU A 448 -2.56 14.25 -23.36
CA LEU A 448 -2.39 14.88 -22.03
C LEU A 448 -2.66 16.40 -21.98
N SER A 449 -2.96 17.05 -23.10
CA SER A 449 -3.22 18.50 -23.22
C SER A 449 -4.31 18.99 -22.26
N ASN A 450 -5.27 18.13 -21.90
CA ASN A 450 -6.42 18.50 -21.07
C ASN A 450 -6.32 18.00 -19.61
N VAL A 451 -5.16 17.48 -19.16
CA VAL A 451 -5.01 16.96 -17.79
C VAL A 451 -4.80 18.12 -16.81
N GLN A 452 -5.87 18.47 -16.08
CA GLN A 452 -5.77 19.34 -14.91
C GLN A 452 -5.08 18.59 -13.76
N LEU A 453 -4.08 19.24 -13.15
CA LEU A 453 -3.37 18.73 -11.99
C LEU A 453 -4.26 18.70 -10.73
N ASN A 454 -3.83 17.97 -9.70
CA ASN A 454 -4.48 18.05 -8.40
C ASN A 454 -4.24 19.45 -7.78
N PRO A 455 -5.27 20.29 -7.63
CA PRO A 455 -5.13 21.69 -7.21
C PRO A 455 -4.59 21.83 -5.78
N VAL A 456 -4.81 20.81 -4.94
CA VAL A 456 -4.26 20.74 -3.57
C VAL A 456 -2.73 20.73 -3.60
N ARG A 457 -2.15 20.04 -4.58
CA ARG A 457 -0.70 19.86 -4.74
C ARG A 457 -0.04 21.09 -5.34
N GLU A 458 -0.59 21.66 -6.42
CA GLU A 458 -0.11 22.92 -6.99
C GLU A 458 -0.08 24.03 -5.91
N LEU A 459 -1.11 24.07 -5.06
CA LEU A 459 -1.19 24.98 -3.93
C LEU A 459 -0.10 24.71 -2.87
N GLN A 460 0.15 23.45 -2.51
CA GLN A 460 1.21 23.05 -1.59
C GLN A 460 2.61 23.42 -2.10
N GLU A 461 2.92 23.14 -3.37
CA GLU A 461 4.23 23.46 -3.97
C GLU A 461 4.43 24.98 -4.07
N LEU A 462 3.38 25.74 -4.43
CA LEU A 462 3.40 27.20 -4.41
C LEU A 462 3.67 27.75 -2.99
N CYS A 463 2.98 27.22 -1.97
CA CYS A 463 3.18 27.61 -0.58
C CYS A 463 4.60 27.31 -0.08
N GLN A 464 5.11 26.09 -0.34
CA GLN A 464 6.48 25.70 0.02
C GLN A 464 7.52 26.60 -0.66
N SER A 465 7.34 26.93 -1.94
CA SER A 465 8.27 27.79 -2.69
C SER A 465 8.38 29.23 -2.16
N ARG A 466 7.37 29.68 -1.40
CA ARG A 466 7.27 31.05 -0.83
C ARG A 466 7.32 31.08 0.70
N GLY A 467 7.39 29.93 1.37
CA GLY A 467 7.36 29.82 2.84
C GLY A 467 6.02 30.22 3.45
N TRP A 468 4.90 29.91 2.80
CA TRP A 468 3.55 30.15 3.29
C TRP A 468 3.00 28.93 4.03
N ASP A 469 2.21 29.15 5.08
CA ASP A 469 1.50 28.08 5.79
C ASP A 469 0.13 27.84 5.14
N LEU A 470 -0.25 26.57 4.98
CA LEU A 470 -1.47 26.12 4.31
C LEU A 470 -2.21 25.13 5.20
N GLN A 471 -3.40 25.53 5.66
CA GLN A 471 -4.22 24.72 6.56
C GLN A 471 -5.58 24.40 5.92
N PHE A 472 -6.11 23.21 6.24
CA PHE A 472 -7.45 22.75 5.80
C PHE A 472 -8.35 22.38 7.00
N PRO A 473 -8.68 23.33 7.90
CA PRO A 473 -9.69 23.10 8.94
C PRO A 473 -10.97 22.47 8.36
N THR A 474 -11.33 21.30 8.89
CA THR A 474 -12.50 20.53 8.45
C THR A 474 -13.56 20.49 9.55
N LEU A 475 -14.80 20.84 9.23
CA LEU A 475 -15.96 20.67 10.10
C LEU A 475 -16.94 19.67 9.47
N LYS A 476 -17.33 18.62 10.21
CA LYS A 476 -18.35 17.66 9.74
C LYS A 476 -19.74 18.15 10.12
N LYS A 477 -20.58 18.48 9.14
CA LYS A 477 -21.96 18.94 9.34
C LYS A 477 -22.94 17.92 8.74
N GLY A 478 -23.43 17.01 9.58
CA GLY A 478 -24.28 15.89 9.16
C GLY A 478 -23.51 14.89 8.27
N ARG A 479 -24.00 14.67 7.05
CA ARG A 479 -23.34 13.80 6.05
C ARG A 479 -22.26 14.51 5.20
N MET A 480 -22.13 15.84 5.32
CA MET A 480 -21.16 16.63 4.53
C MET A 480 -19.97 17.07 5.38
N PHE A 481 -18.82 17.18 4.72
CA PHE A 481 -17.62 17.83 5.25
C PHE A 481 -17.56 19.25 4.66
N LEU A 482 -17.61 20.25 5.54
CA LEU A 482 -17.23 21.62 5.23
C LEU A 482 -15.72 21.71 5.41
N VAL A 483 -15.00 22.14 4.38
CA VAL A 483 -13.56 22.41 4.44
C VAL A 483 -13.36 23.88 4.18
N GLU A 484 -12.63 24.54 5.07
CA GLU A 484 -12.10 25.87 4.85
C GLU A 484 -10.60 25.71 4.61
N ALA A 485 -10.12 26.16 3.46
CA ALA A 485 -8.70 26.30 3.19
C ALA A 485 -8.26 27.69 3.66
N LYS A 486 -7.12 27.79 4.35
CA LYS A 486 -6.50 29.05 4.81
C LYS A 486 -5.04 29.06 4.43
N MET A 487 -4.60 30.19 3.86
CA MET A 487 -3.20 30.45 3.55
C MET A 487 -2.73 31.70 4.27
N ASN A 488 -1.68 31.53 5.08
CA ASN A 488 -1.04 32.61 5.82
C ASN A 488 0.40 32.78 5.32
N GLY A 489 0.73 33.95 4.79
CA GLY A 489 2.06 34.33 4.34
C GLY A 489 2.39 35.77 4.70
N LYS A 490 3.67 36.16 4.60
CA LYS A 490 4.13 37.52 4.94
C LYS A 490 3.36 38.63 4.22
N ASP A 491 2.92 38.35 2.99
CA ASP A 491 2.25 39.31 2.10
C ASP A 491 0.82 38.90 1.72
N ILE A 492 0.27 37.82 2.32
CA ILE A 492 -1.04 37.31 1.92
C ILE A 492 -1.80 36.57 3.03
N ASP A 493 -3.09 36.89 3.15
CA ASP A 493 -4.12 36.09 3.80
C ASP A 493 -5.20 35.80 2.75
N VAL A 494 -5.50 34.50 2.54
CA VAL A 494 -6.56 34.03 1.64
C VAL A 494 -7.26 32.84 2.27
N CYS A 495 -8.58 32.93 2.37
CA CYS A 495 -9.44 31.80 2.70
C CYS A 495 -10.44 31.49 1.57
N ALA A 496 -10.80 30.21 1.45
CA ALA A 496 -11.96 29.77 0.68
C ALA A 496 -12.61 28.54 1.31
N SER A 497 -13.92 28.42 1.17
CA SER A 497 -14.68 27.31 1.73
C SER A 497 -15.43 26.50 0.67
N SER A 498 -15.57 25.21 0.96
CA SER A 498 -16.30 24.24 0.15
C SER A 498 -17.05 23.26 1.06
N SER A 499 -18.05 22.58 0.51
CA SER A 499 -18.77 21.49 1.18
C SER A 499 -18.96 20.33 0.23
N ASN A 500 -18.61 19.11 0.65
CA ASN A 500 -18.83 17.90 -0.14
C ASN A 500 -19.10 16.68 0.77
N LEU A 501 -19.66 15.60 0.21
CA LEU A 501 -19.81 14.31 0.89
C LEU A 501 -18.45 13.64 1.20
N SER A 502 -17.43 13.88 0.37
CA SER A 502 -16.07 13.40 0.57
C SER A 502 -15.18 14.53 1.12
N ARG A 503 -14.43 14.25 2.19
CA ARG A 503 -13.40 15.17 2.71
C ARG A 503 -12.36 15.52 1.65
N LYS A 504 -11.90 14.53 0.87
CA LYS A 504 -10.88 14.74 -0.18
C LYS A 504 -11.40 15.70 -1.26
N GLU A 505 -12.66 15.54 -1.65
CA GLU A 505 -13.28 16.35 -2.69
C GLU A 505 -13.58 17.78 -2.21
N ALA A 506 -13.98 17.94 -0.94
CA ALA A 506 -14.08 19.26 -0.33
C ALA A 506 -12.71 19.97 -0.31
N VAL A 507 -11.63 19.29 0.12
CA VAL A 507 -10.26 19.85 0.07
C VAL A 507 -9.86 20.25 -1.35
N ARG A 508 -10.19 19.44 -2.36
CA ARG A 508 -9.94 19.75 -3.79
C ARG A 508 -10.62 21.06 -4.20
N ILE A 509 -11.94 21.14 -4.04
CA ILE A 509 -12.75 22.32 -4.43
C ILE A 509 -12.35 23.58 -3.64
N ALA A 510 -11.98 23.44 -2.36
CA ALA A 510 -11.49 24.57 -1.58
C ALA A 510 -10.13 25.08 -2.10
N SER A 511 -9.26 24.17 -2.55
CA SER A 511 -7.96 24.51 -3.13
C SER A 511 -8.11 25.21 -4.47
N GLU A 512 -9.02 24.76 -5.34
CA GLU A 512 -9.35 25.40 -6.63
C GLU A 512 -9.74 26.87 -6.43
N LYS A 513 -10.69 27.11 -5.53
CA LYS A 513 -11.17 28.47 -5.21
C LYS A 513 -10.08 29.39 -4.62
N ILE A 514 -9.10 28.86 -3.88
CA ILE A 514 -7.94 29.65 -3.47
C ILE A 514 -7.03 29.89 -4.68
N PHE A 515 -6.78 28.88 -5.50
CA PHE A 515 -5.87 28.98 -6.64
C PHE A 515 -6.36 29.98 -7.70
N GLU A 516 -7.67 30.07 -7.94
CA GLU A 516 -8.28 31.14 -8.75
C GLU A 516 -8.02 32.53 -8.13
N LYS A 517 -8.32 32.72 -6.84
CA LYS A 517 -8.03 33.98 -6.12
C LYS A 517 -6.54 34.36 -6.12
N LEU A 518 -5.63 33.38 -6.22
CA LEU A 518 -4.19 33.61 -6.34
C LEU A 518 -3.81 34.00 -7.77
N LYS A 519 -4.39 33.37 -8.79
CA LYS A 519 -4.24 33.76 -10.21
C LYS A 519 -4.74 35.19 -10.44
N ASP A 520 -5.88 35.58 -9.88
CA ASP A 520 -6.42 36.95 -9.94
C ASP A 520 -5.47 38.00 -9.34
N ARG A 521 -4.66 37.59 -8.35
CA ARG A 521 -3.63 38.44 -7.71
C ARG A 521 -2.25 38.33 -8.38
N GLY A 522 -2.14 37.67 -9.53
CA GLY A 522 -0.90 37.52 -10.29
C GLY A 522 0.10 36.49 -9.73
N TYR A 523 -0.30 35.64 -8.78
CA TYR A 523 0.55 34.59 -8.24
C TYR A 523 0.48 33.31 -9.09
N THR A 524 1.40 33.19 -10.05
CA THR A 524 1.65 31.95 -10.81
C THR A 524 2.80 31.13 -10.20
N LEU A 525 2.85 29.82 -10.49
CA LEU A 525 4.03 29.01 -10.20
C LEU A 525 5.19 29.42 -11.13
N LYS A 526 6.43 29.35 -10.61
CA LYS A 526 7.66 29.57 -11.42
C LYS A 526 7.92 28.42 -12.40
N SER A 527 7.47 27.21 -12.06
CA SER A 527 7.31 26.12 -13.02
C SER A 527 5.98 26.30 -13.73
N GLY A 528 5.99 26.31 -15.07
CA GLY A 528 4.77 26.34 -15.88
C GLY A 528 3.79 25.23 -15.51
N HIS A 529 2.51 25.37 -15.91
CA HIS A 529 1.50 24.30 -15.72
C HIS A 529 2.04 22.98 -16.29
N LEU A 530 1.58 21.83 -15.77
CA LEU A 530 2.03 20.51 -16.24
C LEU A 530 1.96 20.36 -17.76
N GLU A 531 0.99 21.00 -18.41
CA GLU A 531 0.88 21.03 -19.87
C GLU A 531 2.10 21.67 -20.56
N GLU A 532 2.65 22.76 -20.01
CA GLU A 532 3.87 23.42 -20.49
C GLU A 532 5.12 22.57 -20.19
N ILE A 533 5.14 21.91 -19.02
CA ILE A 533 6.19 20.93 -18.67
C ILE A 533 6.15 19.72 -19.63
N LEU A 534 4.97 19.25 -20.04
CA LEU A 534 4.79 18.15 -20.98
C LEU A 534 5.12 18.56 -22.42
N ARG A 535 4.73 19.76 -22.85
CA ARG A 535 5.09 20.33 -24.17
C ARG A 535 6.60 20.55 -24.30
N SER A 536 7.29 20.94 -23.22
CA SER A 536 8.75 21.10 -23.19
C SER A 536 9.51 19.80 -22.88
N SER A 537 8.86 18.78 -22.32
CA SER A 537 9.46 17.47 -22.06
C SER A 537 9.50 16.63 -23.34
N ARG A 538 10.71 16.16 -23.69
CA ARG A 538 10.89 15.19 -24.77
C ARG A 538 10.23 13.85 -24.39
N LYS A 539 9.04 13.59 -24.94
CA LYS A 539 8.40 12.26 -24.93
C LYS A 539 9.32 11.26 -25.64
N MET A 540 9.64 10.17 -24.95
CA MET A 540 10.43 9.05 -25.47
C MET A 540 9.50 7.98 -26.06
N GLU A 541 10.06 7.06 -26.84
CA GLU A 541 9.35 5.85 -27.27
C GLU A 541 8.95 5.04 -26.02
N PRO A 542 7.64 4.76 -25.80
CA PRO A 542 7.19 4.07 -24.60
C PRO A 542 7.59 2.59 -24.66
N LYS A 543 8.09 2.06 -23.54
CA LYS A 543 8.54 0.66 -23.44
C LYS A 543 8.00 0.03 -22.16
N LEU A 544 7.49 -1.19 -22.29
CA LEU A 544 7.16 -2.03 -21.15
C LEU A 544 8.46 -2.38 -20.41
N ILE A 545 8.61 -1.91 -19.18
CA ILE A 545 9.81 -2.13 -18.38
C ILE A 545 9.83 -3.56 -17.82
N GLY A 546 10.98 -4.23 -17.95
CA GLY A 546 11.32 -5.46 -17.22
C GLY A 546 10.53 -6.75 -17.49
N TYR A 547 9.52 -6.74 -18.35
CA TYR A 547 8.76 -7.97 -18.65
C TYR A 547 9.63 -8.99 -19.41
N ASP A 548 9.99 -10.07 -18.72
CA ASP A 548 10.88 -11.14 -19.20
C ASP A 548 10.30 -12.55 -18.99
N GLU A 549 9.05 -12.68 -18.56
CA GLU A 549 8.41 -13.97 -18.28
C GLU A 549 8.14 -14.79 -19.56
N CYS A 550 8.10 -16.12 -19.42
CA CYS A 550 7.71 -17.01 -20.51
C CYS A 550 6.18 -17.10 -20.58
N LEU A 551 5.62 -17.11 -21.79
CA LEU A 551 4.19 -17.30 -22.00
C LEU A 551 3.73 -18.68 -21.53
N ILE A 552 2.52 -18.73 -20.97
CA ILE A 552 1.86 -19.98 -20.59
C ILE A 552 0.99 -20.43 -21.75
N ASP A 553 1.21 -21.66 -22.23
CA ASP A 553 0.31 -22.25 -23.21
C ASP A 553 -1.01 -22.63 -22.54
N VAL A 554 -2.03 -21.82 -22.78
CA VAL A 554 -3.41 -22.02 -22.32
C VAL A 554 -4.28 -22.72 -23.37
N THR A 555 -3.70 -23.21 -24.48
CA THR A 555 -4.41 -23.96 -25.53
C THR A 555 -4.39 -25.47 -25.31
N VAL A 556 -3.67 -25.95 -24.30
CA VAL A 556 -3.57 -27.38 -23.99
C VAL A 556 -4.90 -27.91 -23.43
N ASP A 557 -5.60 -28.70 -24.23
CA ASP A 557 -6.66 -29.58 -23.75
C ASP A 557 -6.10 -30.53 -22.69
N VAL A 558 -6.50 -30.33 -21.42
CA VAL A 558 -6.23 -31.30 -20.36
C VAL A 558 -7.05 -32.57 -20.68
N PRO A 559 -6.44 -33.77 -20.76
CA PRO A 559 -7.19 -35.00 -20.96
C PRO A 559 -8.26 -35.14 -19.89
N GLN A 560 -9.51 -35.31 -20.31
CA GLN A 560 -10.59 -35.61 -19.38
C GLN A 560 -10.23 -36.93 -18.66
N PRO A 561 -10.45 -37.06 -17.33
CA PRO A 561 -10.41 -38.36 -16.70
C PRO A 561 -11.49 -39.22 -17.35
N ASP A 562 -11.09 -40.33 -17.96
CA ASP A 562 -11.95 -41.09 -18.87
C ASP A 562 -13.31 -41.44 -18.26
N ASN A 563 -14.36 -41.09 -19.01
CA ASN A 563 -15.66 -41.72 -18.84
C ASN A 563 -15.53 -43.20 -19.22
N LEU A 564 -15.19 -44.05 -18.25
CA LEU A 564 -15.29 -45.50 -18.38
C LEU A 564 -16.76 -45.87 -18.64
N MET A 565 -17.08 -46.01 -19.92
CA MET A 565 -18.41 -46.41 -20.37
C MET A 565 -18.81 -47.74 -19.76
N VAL A 566 -20.00 -47.76 -19.17
CA VAL A 566 -20.67 -48.99 -18.77
C VAL A 566 -21.00 -49.80 -20.03
N GLN A 567 -20.27 -50.89 -20.25
CA GLN A 567 -20.74 -52.04 -21.03
C GLN A 567 -20.60 -53.29 -20.15
N GLY A 568 -21.74 -53.89 -19.83
CA GLY A 568 -21.80 -54.94 -18.81
C GLY A 568 -21.59 -56.34 -19.39
N HIS A 569 -20.86 -57.17 -18.64
CA HIS A 569 -21.06 -58.62 -18.66
C HIS A 569 -21.10 -59.16 -17.23
N SER A 570 -21.99 -60.13 -17.02
CA SER A 570 -22.24 -60.78 -15.73
C SER A 570 -21.21 -61.88 -15.48
N GLY A 571 -20.77 -62.06 -14.23
CA GLY A 571 -19.94 -63.23 -13.92
C GLY A 571 -19.21 -63.26 -12.58
N ARG A 572 -19.93 -63.67 -11.52
CA ARG A 572 -19.47 -64.52 -10.40
C ARG A 572 -18.26 -64.11 -9.54
N ASN A 573 -18.53 -64.11 -8.23
CA ASN A 573 -17.62 -64.26 -7.08
C ASN A 573 -16.27 -64.96 -7.34
N LEU A 574 -15.22 -64.48 -6.66
CA LEU A 574 -14.29 -65.31 -5.88
C LEU A 574 -13.39 -64.46 -4.98
N ASP A 575 -13.26 -64.85 -3.71
CA ASP A 575 -12.38 -64.20 -2.73
C ASP A 575 -10.88 -64.50 -3.00
N PRO A 576 -9.96 -63.57 -2.68
CA PRO A 576 -8.53 -63.81 -2.81
C PRO A 576 -7.98 -64.63 -1.63
N LYS A 577 -7.35 -65.78 -1.92
CA LYS A 577 -6.54 -66.54 -0.95
C LYS A 577 -5.06 -66.13 -0.98
N THR A 578 -4.46 -66.12 0.21
CA THR A 578 -3.08 -65.72 0.52
C THR A 578 -2.04 -66.83 0.32
N SER A 579 -0.87 -66.46 -0.20
CA SER A 579 0.46 -67.07 0.07
C SER A 579 1.55 -66.11 -0.44
N SER A 580 2.44 -65.51 0.36
CA SER A 580 3.47 -66.09 1.27
C SER A 580 4.56 -66.86 0.49
N ILE A 581 5.88 -66.69 0.70
CA ILE A 581 6.61 -65.99 1.80
C ILE A 581 8.11 -65.72 1.42
N ASN A 582 8.70 -64.64 1.98
CA ASN A 582 10.13 -64.33 2.36
C ASN A 582 11.33 -64.69 1.44
N GLN A 583 12.39 -63.87 1.31
CA GLN A 583 13.33 -63.35 2.35
C GLN A 583 13.92 -61.98 1.93
N MET A 584 13.88 -60.92 2.76
CA MET A 584 14.81 -60.54 3.86
C MET A 584 16.24 -60.18 3.39
N ASN A 585 16.87 -59.05 3.73
CA ASN A 585 16.53 -57.82 4.49
C ASN A 585 17.10 -56.60 3.71
N ASN A 586 17.20 -55.34 4.15
CA ASN A 586 17.04 -54.60 5.42
C ASN A 586 16.82 -53.09 5.05
N MET A 587 16.32 -52.14 5.85
CA MET A 587 15.87 -52.08 7.26
C MET A 587 14.42 -51.54 7.34
N HIS A 588 13.92 -51.21 8.54
CA HIS A 588 12.49 -50.97 8.81
C HIS A 588 12.12 -49.58 9.34
N ARG A 589 10.83 -49.26 9.14
CA ARG A 589 10.09 -48.12 9.69
C ARG A 589 9.04 -48.61 10.70
N SER A 590 8.89 -47.85 11.80
CA SER A 590 7.70 -47.66 12.66
C SER A 590 6.95 -48.84 13.33
N CYS A 591 6.73 -48.69 14.64
CA CYS A 591 5.42 -48.67 15.35
C CYS A 591 5.44 -49.40 16.70
N PHE A 592 4.76 -48.83 17.70
CA PHE A 592 3.99 -49.56 18.72
C PHE A 592 2.89 -48.66 19.29
N GLU A 593 1.68 -49.21 19.42
CA GLU A 593 0.59 -48.68 20.25
C GLU A 593 0.67 -49.30 21.65
N SER A 594 0.17 -48.61 22.69
CA SER A 594 -0.45 -49.28 23.84
C SER A 594 -1.19 -48.33 24.79
N GLU A 595 -2.47 -48.63 25.01
CA GLU A 595 -3.19 -48.62 26.30
C GLU A 595 -3.61 -47.31 27.01
N GLN A 596 -4.86 -47.34 27.48
CA GLN A 596 -5.44 -46.44 28.49
C GLN A 596 -5.00 -46.84 29.90
N PRO A 597 -5.01 -45.90 30.86
CA PRO A 597 -5.51 -46.16 32.21
C PRO A 597 -6.75 -45.30 32.53
N SER A 598 -7.46 -45.67 33.61
CA SER A 598 -8.84 -45.27 33.86
C SER A 598 -9.09 -44.62 35.24
N PHE A 599 -10.23 -43.93 35.34
CA PHE A 599 -10.95 -43.46 36.55
C PHE A 599 -10.44 -42.19 37.30
N PRO A 600 -11.31 -41.50 38.07
CA PRO A 600 -12.78 -41.64 38.19
C PRO A 600 -13.58 -40.37 37.82
N SER A 601 -14.90 -40.54 37.74
CA SER A 601 -15.90 -39.47 37.61
C SER A 601 -16.02 -38.61 38.87
N GLU A 602 -16.43 -37.35 38.71
CA GLU A 602 -17.41 -36.77 39.63
C GLU A 602 -18.37 -35.84 38.86
N LEU A 603 -19.66 -36.21 38.83
CA LEU A 603 -20.73 -35.33 38.35
C LEU A 603 -21.14 -34.42 39.49
N ILE A 604 -21.26 -33.11 39.23
CA ILE A 604 -22.17 -32.25 40.00
C ILE A 604 -23.30 -31.80 39.07
N GLN A 605 -24.40 -32.54 39.14
CA GLN A 605 -25.68 -32.11 38.58
C GLN A 605 -26.26 -31.00 39.47
N GLY A 606 -26.34 -29.78 38.94
CA GLY A 606 -27.24 -28.74 39.46
C GLY A 606 -28.46 -28.65 38.56
N GLN A 607 -29.60 -29.21 38.99
CA GLN A 607 -30.86 -29.11 38.24
C GLN A 607 -31.44 -27.69 38.25
N PRO A 608 -32.19 -27.30 37.21
CA PRO A 608 -32.83 -25.99 37.14
C PRO A 608 -34.08 -25.93 38.03
N SER A 609 -34.41 -24.74 38.52
CA SER A 609 -35.72 -24.43 39.08
C SER A 609 -36.42 -23.40 38.19
N ASP A 610 -37.43 -23.85 37.44
CA ASP A 610 -38.31 -22.96 36.69
C ASP A 610 -39.11 -22.05 37.62
N THR A 611 -39.26 -20.78 37.26
CA THR A 611 -40.46 -20.02 37.63
C THR A 611 -40.84 -19.09 36.50
N VAL A 612 -41.96 -19.39 35.86
CA VAL A 612 -42.53 -18.55 34.80
C VAL A 612 -43.24 -17.36 35.41
N ALA A 613 -42.87 -16.14 35.00
CA ALA A 613 -43.66 -14.94 35.23
C ALA A 613 -43.41 -13.89 34.13
N ASP A 614 -44.38 -13.74 33.23
CA ASP A 614 -44.64 -12.57 32.38
C ASP A 614 -46.06 -12.13 32.78
N PRO A 615 -46.40 -10.83 33.00
CA PRO A 615 -46.54 -9.91 31.87
C PRO A 615 -46.37 -8.37 32.11
N ARG A 616 -46.00 -7.67 31.01
CA ARG A 616 -46.49 -6.33 30.54
C ARG A 616 -46.10 -5.00 31.26
N SER A 617 -45.87 -3.99 30.38
CA SER A 617 -45.93 -2.51 30.55
C SER A 617 -44.99 -1.89 31.59
N ASP A 618 -44.20 -0.85 31.26
CA ASP A 618 -44.72 0.40 30.70
C ASP A 618 -43.75 1.20 29.80
N ARG A 619 -44.30 2.24 29.15
CA ARG A 619 -43.49 3.33 28.57
C ARG A 619 -43.20 4.34 29.68
N ASP A 620 -41.96 4.80 29.82
CA ASP A 620 -41.75 6.24 29.70
C ASP A 620 -40.30 6.67 29.43
N SER A 621 -40.17 7.91 28.95
CA SER A 621 -38.90 8.51 28.54
C SER A 621 -38.14 9.19 29.69
N GLN A 622 -36.79 9.09 29.69
CA GLN A 622 -35.95 10.18 30.19
C GLN A 622 -34.55 10.17 29.57
N ASN A 623 -34.11 11.35 29.11
CA ASN A 623 -32.78 11.61 28.59
C ASN A 623 -31.80 11.86 29.75
N THR A 624 -30.76 11.05 29.87
CA THR A 624 -29.53 11.39 30.61
C THR A 624 -28.30 10.88 29.86
N GLY A 625 -27.19 11.63 29.96
CA GLY A 625 -26.04 11.60 29.04
C GLY A 625 -25.55 10.22 28.59
N GLN A 626 -25.50 10.02 27.27
CA GLN A 626 -25.03 8.78 26.66
C GLN A 626 -23.49 8.67 26.74
N ALA A 627 -22.99 8.08 27.82
CA ALA A 627 -21.61 7.61 27.90
C ALA A 627 -21.33 6.61 26.75
N VAL A 628 -20.11 6.63 26.22
CA VAL A 628 -19.69 5.71 25.15
C VAL A 628 -19.62 4.29 25.72
N CYS A 629 -20.64 3.48 25.45
CA CYS A 629 -20.68 2.10 25.88
C CYS A 629 -19.72 1.25 25.01
N VAL A 630 -18.50 1.08 25.50
CA VAL A 630 -17.48 0.19 24.91
C VAL A 630 -17.96 -1.25 25.05
N SER A 631 -18.01 -2.03 23.95
CA SER A 631 -18.51 -3.41 24.02
C SER A 631 -17.49 -4.32 24.71
N ALA A 632 -17.97 -5.35 25.41
CA ALA A 632 -17.14 -6.28 26.17
C ALA A 632 -16.00 -6.90 25.35
N ARG A 633 -16.24 -7.17 24.05
CA ARG A 633 -15.18 -7.62 23.13
C ARG A 633 -14.05 -6.60 22.98
N SER A 634 -14.36 -5.30 22.85
CA SER A 634 -13.33 -4.26 22.72
C SER A 634 -12.48 -4.20 23.98
N ARG A 635 -13.12 -4.18 25.16
CA ARG A 635 -12.43 -4.19 26.45
C ARG A 635 -11.52 -5.43 26.61
N LEU A 636 -11.98 -6.61 26.18
CA LEU A 636 -11.16 -7.83 26.20
C LEU A 636 -9.95 -7.73 25.25
N TYR A 637 -10.10 -7.19 24.03
CA TYR A 637 -8.96 -6.91 23.14
C TYR A 637 -7.97 -5.89 23.73
N GLU A 638 -8.48 -4.85 24.40
CA GLU A 638 -7.68 -3.82 25.06
C GLU A 638 -6.84 -4.42 26.21
N ILE A 639 -7.44 -5.24 27.08
CA ILE A 639 -6.76 -5.95 28.17
C ILE A 639 -5.68 -6.91 27.64
N CYS A 640 -5.99 -7.70 26.61
CA CYS A 640 -5.00 -8.62 26.01
C CYS A 640 -3.83 -7.84 25.38
N THR A 641 -4.11 -6.67 24.80
CA THR A 641 -3.07 -5.78 24.24
C THR A 641 -2.21 -5.16 25.34
N ALA A 642 -2.81 -4.74 26.46
CA ALA A 642 -2.09 -4.19 27.61
C ALA A 642 -1.16 -5.23 28.27
N ASN A 643 -1.66 -6.44 28.49
CA ASN A 643 -0.92 -7.55 29.11
C ASN A 643 -0.02 -8.33 28.15
N ARG A 644 0.08 -7.92 26.87
CA ARG A 644 0.85 -8.58 25.79
C ARG A 644 0.45 -10.03 25.49
N TRP A 645 -0.75 -10.46 25.89
CA TRP A 645 -1.26 -11.80 25.59
C TRP A 645 -1.64 -11.95 24.11
N ARG A 646 -1.86 -13.19 23.69
CA ARG A 646 -2.40 -13.44 22.33
C ARG A 646 -3.83 -12.90 22.25
N ALA A 647 -4.18 -12.43 21.05
CA ALA A 647 -5.50 -11.84 20.81
C ALA A 647 -6.62 -12.89 21.03
N PRO A 648 -7.71 -12.55 21.73
CA PRO A 648 -8.78 -13.49 22.05
C PRO A 648 -9.44 -14.01 20.78
N PHE A 649 -9.57 -15.34 20.70
CA PHE A 649 -10.18 -16.05 19.59
C PHE A 649 -11.66 -16.31 19.89
N PHE A 650 -12.53 -16.06 18.92
CA PHE A 650 -13.98 -16.22 19.06
C PHE A 650 -14.50 -17.22 18.04
N GLU A 651 -15.07 -18.33 18.52
CA GLU A 651 -15.61 -19.41 17.72
C GLU A 651 -17.13 -19.51 17.87
N CYS A 652 -17.85 -19.76 16.78
CA CYS A 652 -19.30 -20.00 16.80
C CYS A 652 -19.54 -21.51 16.85
N CYS A 653 -19.83 -22.04 18.04
CA CYS A 653 -19.86 -23.49 18.26
C CYS A 653 -21.22 -24.12 17.92
N HIS A 654 -22.31 -23.38 18.10
CA HIS A 654 -23.66 -23.85 17.77
C HIS A 654 -24.46 -22.78 17.00
N GLU A 655 -25.11 -23.20 15.92
CA GLU A 655 -26.19 -22.46 15.24
C GLU A 655 -27.46 -23.30 15.29
N GLU A 656 -28.45 -22.91 16.09
CA GLU A 656 -29.67 -23.68 16.32
C GLU A 656 -30.91 -22.87 15.92
N GLY A 657 -31.94 -23.55 15.40
CA GLY A 657 -33.21 -22.93 15.01
C GLY A 657 -33.42 -22.73 13.51
N GLU A 658 -34.66 -22.47 13.13
CA GLU A 658 -35.06 -22.23 11.74
C GLU A 658 -34.47 -20.92 11.19
N SER A 659 -34.41 -20.76 9.86
CA SER A 659 -33.71 -19.67 9.17
C SER A 659 -34.08 -18.25 9.62
N HIS A 660 -35.24 -18.07 10.25
CA HIS A 660 -35.77 -16.80 10.74
C HIS A 660 -35.67 -16.62 12.27
N LEU A 661 -35.27 -17.66 13.02
CA LEU A 661 -35.13 -17.69 14.48
C LEU A 661 -33.85 -18.43 14.92
N LYS A 662 -32.73 -18.13 14.26
CA LYS A 662 -31.42 -18.71 14.62
C LYS A 662 -30.86 -18.13 15.91
N PHE A 663 -30.46 -19.01 16.83
CA PHE A 663 -29.65 -18.70 18.00
C PHE A 663 -28.20 -19.12 17.76
N PHE A 664 -27.28 -18.31 18.28
CA PHE A 664 -25.83 -18.49 18.12
C PHE A 664 -25.18 -18.61 19.50
N THR A 665 -24.38 -19.65 19.70
CA THR A 665 -23.56 -19.86 20.89
C THR A 665 -22.10 -19.65 20.53
N TYR A 666 -21.43 -18.74 21.24
CA TYR A 666 -20.02 -18.41 20.99
C TYR A 666 -19.13 -18.86 22.15
N LYS A 667 -17.97 -19.38 21.82
CA LYS A 667 -16.85 -19.64 22.73
C LYS A 667 -15.79 -18.56 22.51
N VAL A 668 -15.21 -18.05 23.60
CA VAL A 668 -13.98 -17.26 23.56
C VAL A 668 -12.84 -18.07 24.18
N VAL A 669 -11.69 -18.05 23.52
CA VAL A 669 -10.46 -18.71 23.96
C VAL A 669 -9.38 -17.65 24.13
N LEU A 670 -8.74 -17.66 25.30
CA LEU A 670 -7.70 -16.71 25.68
C LEU A 670 -6.48 -17.47 26.24
N GLU A 671 -5.31 -17.27 25.63
CA GLU A 671 -4.05 -17.81 26.15
C GLU A 671 -3.39 -16.76 27.05
N ILE A 672 -3.30 -17.07 28.35
CA ILE A 672 -2.72 -16.20 29.38
C ILE A 672 -1.27 -16.64 29.61
N GLU A 673 -0.32 -15.84 29.11
CA GLU A 673 1.12 -16.02 29.35
C GLU A 673 1.47 -15.42 30.74
N ALA A 674 1.17 -16.17 31.79
CA ALA A 674 1.60 -15.91 33.17
C ALA A 674 2.74 -16.88 33.59
N VAL A 675 3.09 -16.93 34.89
CA VAL A 675 4.19 -17.76 35.43
C VAL A 675 4.01 -19.25 35.10
N ALA A 676 2.77 -19.70 34.92
CA ALA A 676 2.43 -20.88 34.11
C ALA A 676 1.50 -20.44 32.98
N SER A 677 1.79 -20.83 31.74
CA SER A 677 0.92 -20.54 30.60
C SER A 677 -0.32 -21.44 30.63
N PHE A 678 -1.52 -20.85 30.67
CA PHE A 678 -2.77 -21.61 30.61
C PHE A 678 -3.78 -20.98 29.63
N THR A 679 -4.70 -21.81 29.17
CA THR A 679 -5.74 -21.42 28.21
C THR A 679 -7.08 -21.32 28.94
N LEU A 680 -7.65 -20.11 28.98
CA LEU A 680 -8.98 -19.85 29.46
C LEU A 680 -9.99 -20.05 28.32
N GLU A 681 -11.03 -20.84 28.57
CA GLU A 681 -12.15 -21.02 27.65
C GLU A 681 -13.46 -20.59 28.33
N CYS A 682 -14.20 -19.68 27.69
CA CYS A 682 -15.48 -19.17 28.23
C CYS A 682 -16.58 -19.26 27.16
N TRP A 683 -17.75 -19.73 27.58
CA TRP A 683 -18.90 -19.95 26.70
C TRP A 683 -19.99 -18.90 26.98
N GLY A 684 -20.46 -18.22 25.93
CA GLY A 684 -21.57 -17.28 26.01
C GLY A 684 -22.92 -17.97 25.87
N ALA A 685 -23.98 -17.35 26.40
CA ALA A 685 -25.34 -17.86 26.25
C ALA A 685 -25.85 -17.75 24.79
N PRO A 686 -26.81 -18.59 24.36
CA PRO A 686 -27.37 -18.51 23.01
C PRO A 686 -28.11 -17.19 22.78
N HIS A 687 -27.71 -16.44 21.73
CA HIS A 687 -28.37 -15.18 21.36
C HIS A 687 -28.76 -15.14 19.89
N SER A 688 -29.84 -14.43 19.56
CA SER A 688 -30.38 -14.27 18.19
C SER A 688 -29.51 -13.45 17.23
N ARG A 689 -28.36 -12.92 17.70
CA ARG A 689 -27.39 -12.18 16.89
C ARG A 689 -25.98 -12.63 17.24
N LYS A 690 -25.21 -13.09 16.24
CA LYS A 690 -23.78 -13.49 16.38
C LYS A 690 -22.93 -12.47 17.16
N LYS A 691 -23.17 -11.16 16.96
CA LYS A 691 -22.44 -10.12 17.70
C LYS A 691 -22.75 -10.16 19.21
N ALA A 692 -24.02 -10.27 19.59
CA ALA A 692 -24.44 -10.31 20.99
C ALA A 692 -23.97 -11.61 21.69
N ALA A 693 -24.03 -12.75 21.01
CA ALA A 693 -23.47 -14.01 21.49
C ALA A 693 -21.98 -13.90 21.82
N ALA A 694 -21.20 -13.30 20.92
CA ALA A 694 -19.76 -13.09 21.10
C ALA A 694 -19.43 -12.01 22.15
N ASP A 695 -20.24 -10.95 22.28
CA ASP A 695 -20.11 -9.97 23.37
C ASP A 695 -20.41 -10.62 24.74
N HIS A 696 -21.44 -11.47 24.86
CA HIS A 696 -21.73 -12.23 26.08
C HIS A 696 -20.63 -13.26 26.43
N ALA A 697 -20.03 -13.91 25.44
CA ALA A 697 -18.86 -14.78 25.67
C ALA A 697 -17.66 -13.99 26.22
N ALA A 698 -17.44 -12.77 25.70
CA ALA A 698 -16.39 -11.87 26.21
C ALA A 698 -16.66 -11.40 27.64
N GLU A 699 -17.91 -11.11 28.01
CA GLU A 699 -18.28 -10.76 29.39
C GLU A 699 -17.97 -11.88 30.40
N GLY A 700 -18.15 -13.14 30.01
CA GLY A 700 -17.75 -14.30 30.82
C GLY A 700 -16.24 -14.34 31.08
N ALA A 701 -15.43 -14.17 30.02
CA ALA A 701 -13.98 -14.12 30.15
C ALA A 701 -13.49 -12.91 30.95
N LEU A 702 -14.12 -11.73 30.77
CA LEU A 702 -13.80 -10.55 31.58
C LEU A 702 -14.03 -10.82 33.07
N LYS A 703 -15.20 -11.34 33.46
CA LYS A 703 -15.51 -11.67 34.87
C LYS A 703 -14.50 -12.62 35.51
N TYR A 704 -14.01 -13.62 34.76
CA TYR A 704 -12.95 -14.50 35.23
C TYR A 704 -11.63 -13.74 35.47
N LEU A 705 -11.24 -12.84 34.54
CA LEU A 705 -10.06 -12.00 34.69
C LEU A 705 -10.16 -11.00 35.85
N GLU A 706 -11.36 -10.50 36.18
CA GLU A 706 -11.57 -9.67 37.38
C GLU A 706 -11.41 -10.50 38.67
N GLN A 707 -11.85 -11.77 38.66
CA GLN A 707 -11.79 -12.68 39.82
C GLN A 707 -10.38 -13.21 40.12
N ASP A 708 -9.58 -13.53 39.09
CA ASP A 708 -8.21 -14.06 39.26
C ASP A 708 -7.14 -12.94 39.36
N GLY A 709 -7.56 -11.68 39.52
CA GLY A 709 -6.67 -10.55 39.84
C GLY A 709 -5.79 -10.03 38.69
N TYR A 710 -6.04 -10.42 37.44
CA TYR A 710 -5.26 -9.94 36.28
C TYR A 710 -5.58 -8.48 35.85
N LEU A 711 -6.53 -7.83 36.50
CA LEU A 711 -6.85 -6.42 36.30
C LEU A 711 -6.23 -5.58 37.41
N LEU A 712 -5.30 -4.70 37.04
CA LEU A 712 -4.73 -3.69 37.94
C LEU A 712 -5.82 -2.72 38.42
N GLU A 713 -5.83 -2.41 39.72
CA GLU A 713 -6.84 -1.56 40.40
C GLU A 713 -6.94 -0.10 39.87
N SER A 714 -6.10 0.29 38.91
CA SER A 714 -6.02 1.64 38.34
C SER A 714 -7.24 2.09 37.49
N GLU A 715 -8.25 1.25 37.28
CA GLU A 715 -9.52 1.65 36.63
C GLU A 715 -10.70 1.87 37.61
N ILE A 716 -10.54 1.62 38.92
CA ILE A 716 -11.66 1.65 39.88
C ILE A 716 -12.03 3.09 40.33
N THR A 717 -11.15 4.06 40.18
CA THR A 717 -11.31 5.44 40.70
C THR A 717 -11.89 6.46 39.70
N GLN A 718 -12.88 6.07 38.90
CA GLN A 718 -13.78 7.02 38.19
C GLN A 718 -15.28 6.84 38.50
N LYS A 719 -15.62 6.16 39.61
CA LYS A 719 -17.01 6.00 40.06
C LYS A 719 -17.26 6.26 41.57
N VAL A 720 -16.43 7.09 42.22
CA VAL A 720 -16.75 7.64 43.57
C VAL A 720 -16.37 9.12 43.68
N SER A 721 -17.10 9.97 42.97
CA SER A 721 -17.39 11.35 43.38
C SER A 721 -18.66 11.81 42.68
N ALA A 722 -19.68 12.10 43.48
CA ALA A 722 -20.92 12.76 43.06
C ALA A 722 -20.84 14.26 43.41
#